data_AF-A0A918Y7W1-F1
#
_entry.id   AF-A0A918Y7W1-F1
#
_cell.length_a   1.000
_cell.length_b   1.000
_cell.length_c   1.000
_cell.angle_alpha   90.00
_cell.angle_beta   90.00
_cell.angle_gamma   90.00
#
_symmetry.space_group_name_H-M   'P 1'
#
loop_
_entity.id
_entity.type
_entity.pdbx_description
1 polymer ?
#
loop_
_entity_poly.entity_id
_entity_poly.type
_entity_poly.pdbx_seq_one_letter_code
_entity_poly.pdbx_strand_id
1 'polypeptide(L)'
;MDLAGEGSMIDSSAPIVTTFLVYVAAMIGTGVWAYTRTHTFADFALGSRRLSPFVAALSAGASDMSGWLFLALPGAVYSAGVGASWIAVGLIAGTYLNWLFVAPRLRTYTERAGNAVSLSAYLEERFEDRTRTLRMVSAVVILVFFTVYVASGLVAGGLLFEHVFSIPFGLGVTLTAAVIVIYSALGGFLAVSTTHVMQAILMFAALIVLPAVGIGALGGFGTMTGAVDARSPDLLNMGARVHYLNGQWTTGGSLGAVAVISLLAWGLGYFGQPHILARFMGIRSPEAVPAARRIETGWVVVVLAGATLVGLVGIARSRTPLTDPETVYIVLSRALLNPWLAGVLLIAVLAAIMSTADSQLCVSSVALTEDFYRAFLNRRAPDRSLVWIGRVAVVVVILVAYAIALKGGGLLGIVAYAWAGFGAAFGPVVLLSLYWPRMTWAGAIAGILSGAATVLLWKEINPYLGPLRSDVYEMVPGVLVATAAALLFGRFVGRPPRRAFWRMPGGGVSQLKLTPFFTHAPVGMAVLDADLRYVWVNERLDRLIPLEQRLGRPVREVLPELEAEAFETNMRSVLATGRPVMDYEFRGPSYTDPDRRRAFSASFFGMKDRQGRDVGVWYMIIDVTERWWAQERLALLNNAGARIGSTLDVSRTAQELADECVPALADFVAVDLLDTVIEGEEPAPGPVGMLPVLRRAGQQSVREGCPEASLAVGDTVRRAAASPVTRCLLESRTLVEAVLDRSASAWVTEDETLGASILEFGFRSLMVIPLRARGVTLGVATFARSQRPGFAEDDVRLAEELVSRAAVSVDNARRFTRERSAARSMQRYLLPQELTGGSALEVASWYLPADAPSGVGGDWFDVIPLSGARVALVVGDVVGHGMPAAATMGRLRTAVRTLADLDLPPEELLAHLDDMVIGLMGAQDGGGPAAPEDGTAPDTLLGATCLYAVYDPVSRRCTLARAGHLPPVVVSPDGNAKVLDLPAGPPLGLGYLPFESAELELAEGSLIALYTDGLVETRDRDIDLGLSRLCEALVARRPALEETGLHVVDALLAGPPSDDAALLLARTNVLAPDQVASWDLPRDPAAVARARTLAGRQLTDWGMDALTFTTELIVSELVTNAIRHATGPVSLRLIRDRNLICEVVDGSSTLPRLRHARTTDEGGRGLLIVAQLAQRWGTRFTATGKIIWTEQAVPSGPVP
;
A
#
# COMPACT_ATOMS: atom_id res chain seq x y z
N MET A 1 42.42 5.25 -19.85
CA MET A 1 42.13 3.81 -19.91
C MET A 1 40.83 3.68 -20.67
N ASP A 2 40.86 2.88 -21.71
CA ASP A 2 40.27 3.12 -23.03
C ASP A 2 38.75 2.91 -23.14
N LEU A 3 38.09 3.75 -23.95
CA LEU A 3 36.70 3.59 -24.43
C LEU A 3 36.66 2.77 -25.73
N ALA A 4 37.44 1.69 -25.80
CA ALA A 4 37.43 0.77 -26.94
C ALA A 4 37.75 -0.65 -26.44
N GLY A 5 36.71 -1.33 -25.96
CA GLY A 5 36.75 -2.74 -25.60
C GLY A 5 35.43 -3.39 -25.99
N GLU A 6 35.33 -3.85 -27.25
CA GLU A 6 34.15 -4.55 -27.79
C GLU A 6 33.87 -5.92 -27.14
N GLY A 7 34.61 -6.30 -26.08
CA GLY A 7 34.45 -7.57 -25.37
C GLY A 7 33.78 -7.51 -23.98
N SER A 8 33.43 -6.34 -23.45
CA SER A 8 32.87 -6.20 -22.07
C SER A 8 31.46 -5.56 -21.98
N MET A 9 30.81 -5.26 -23.10
CA MET A 9 29.52 -4.56 -23.12
C MET A 9 28.33 -5.37 -22.57
N ILE A 10 28.42 -6.71 -22.53
CA ILE A 10 27.32 -7.55 -22.03
C ILE A 10 27.31 -7.58 -20.50
N ASP A 11 28.47 -7.51 -19.85
CA ASP A 11 28.58 -7.67 -18.38
C ASP A 11 28.17 -6.39 -17.62
N SER A 12 28.31 -5.22 -18.25
CA SER A 12 27.93 -3.92 -17.67
C SER A 12 26.50 -3.48 -18.02
N SER A 13 25.82 -4.16 -18.96
CA SER A 13 24.45 -3.84 -19.36
C SER A 13 23.40 -4.63 -18.59
N ALA A 14 23.71 -5.83 -18.08
CA ALA A 14 22.74 -6.65 -17.34
C ALA A 14 22.11 -5.92 -16.12
N PRO A 15 22.87 -5.22 -15.25
CA PRO A 15 22.28 -4.42 -14.17
C PRO A 15 21.33 -3.32 -14.66
N ILE A 16 21.72 -2.61 -15.72
CA ILE A 16 20.91 -1.52 -16.30
C ILE A 16 19.63 -2.09 -16.90
N VAL A 17 19.70 -3.20 -17.64
CA VAL A 17 18.53 -3.89 -18.19
C VAL A 17 17.61 -4.35 -17.06
N THR A 18 18.14 -4.98 -16.02
CA THR A 18 17.35 -5.46 -14.87
C THR A 18 16.62 -4.31 -14.18
N THR A 19 17.30 -3.21 -13.88
CA THR A 19 16.64 -2.03 -13.27
C THR A 19 15.53 -1.48 -14.17
N PHE A 20 15.73 -1.40 -15.49
CA PHE A 20 14.69 -0.98 -16.45
C PHE A 20 13.50 -1.93 -16.48
N LEU A 21 13.72 -3.25 -16.47
CA LEU A 21 12.65 -4.26 -16.47
C LEU A 21 11.83 -4.19 -15.18
N VAL A 22 12.49 -4.04 -14.02
CA VAL A 22 11.82 -3.86 -12.73
C VAL A 22 10.96 -2.59 -12.74
N TYR A 23 11.49 -1.48 -13.22
CA TYR A 23 10.73 -0.22 -13.32
C TYR A 23 9.51 -0.35 -14.24
N VAL A 24 9.68 -0.93 -15.44
CA VAL A 24 8.57 -1.13 -16.38
C VAL A 24 7.52 -2.08 -15.79
N ALA A 25 7.93 -3.14 -15.10
CA ALA A 25 7.02 -4.05 -14.41
C ALA A 25 6.23 -3.34 -13.29
N ALA A 26 6.89 -2.50 -12.49
CA ALA A 26 6.24 -1.69 -11.46
C ALA A 26 5.22 -0.69 -12.05
N MET A 27 5.56 -0.04 -13.17
CA MET A 27 4.67 0.87 -13.89
C MET A 27 3.45 0.15 -14.48
N ILE A 28 3.63 -1.04 -15.07
CA ILE A 28 2.52 -1.85 -15.57
C ILE A 28 1.65 -2.34 -14.40
N GLY A 29 2.26 -2.81 -13.30
CA GLY A 29 1.56 -3.26 -12.11
C GLY A 29 0.69 -2.18 -11.47
N THR A 30 1.21 -0.95 -11.34
CA THR A 30 0.43 0.19 -10.85
C THR A 30 -0.70 0.57 -11.82
N GLY A 31 -0.48 0.46 -13.14
CA GLY A 31 -1.52 0.63 -14.15
C GLY A 31 -2.66 -0.40 -14.04
N VAL A 32 -2.33 -1.69 -13.87
CA VAL A 32 -3.31 -2.78 -13.66
C VAL A 32 -4.06 -2.59 -12.34
N TRP A 33 -3.36 -2.23 -11.26
CA TRP A 33 -3.99 -1.94 -9.98
C TRP A 33 -5.00 -0.79 -10.11
N ALA A 34 -4.63 0.32 -10.75
CA ALA A 34 -5.53 1.45 -10.93
C ALA A 34 -6.70 1.16 -11.88
N TYR A 35 -6.50 0.30 -12.88
CA TYR A 35 -7.56 -0.20 -13.76
C TYR A 35 -8.69 -0.87 -12.96
N THR A 36 -8.36 -1.60 -11.89
CA THR A 36 -9.38 -2.25 -11.04
C THR A 36 -10.21 -1.28 -10.20
N ARG A 37 -9.81 0.00 -10.11
CA ARG A 37 -10.48 1.03 -9.29
C ARG A 37 -11.11 2.19 -10.07
N THR A 38 -10.98 2.22 -11.39
CA THR A 38 -11.55 3.29 -12.24
C THR A 38 -12.89 2.86 -12.83
N HIS A 39 -13.99 3.22 -12.15
CA HIS A 39 -15.35 2.83 -12.56
C HIS A 39 -16.16 3.94 -13.25
N THR A 40 -15.75 5.21 -13.12
CA THR A 40 -16.45 6.36 -13.74
C THR A 40 -15.53 7.19 -14.65
N PHE A 41 -16.11 7.91 -15.63
CA PHE A 41 -15.34 8.79 -16.52
C PHE A 41 -14.75 10.01 -15.79
N ALA A 42 -15.41 10.51 -14.75
CA ALA A 42 -14.88 11.60 -13.93
C ALA A 42 -13.62 11.18 -13.16
N ASP A 43 -13.55 9.92 -12.71
CA ASP A 43 -12.33 9.34 -12.12
C ASP A 43 -11.22 9.17 -13.16
N PHE A 44 -11.60 8.82 -14.39
CA PHE A 44 -10.69 8.73 -15.53
C PHE A 44 -10.15 10.10 -15.97
N ALA A 45 -10.91 11.19 -15.88
CA ALA A 45 -10.53 12.51 -16.40
C ALA A 45 -9.91 13.45 -15.37
N LEU A 46 -10.32 13.41 -14.10
CA LEU A 46 -9.87 14.36 -13.06
C LEU A 46 -9.62 13.74 -11.67
N GLY A 47 -9.75 12.43 -11.50
CA GLY A 47 -9.45 11.76 -10.23
C GLY A 47 -10.29 12.26 -9.06
N SER A 48 -11.58 12.52 -9.28
CA SER A 48 -12.57 12.96 -8.28
C SER A 48 -12.28 14.29 -7.56
N ARG A 49 -11.32 15.11 -8.03
CA ARG A 49 -10.94 16.43 -7.45
C ARG A 49 -10.52 16.38 -5.96
N ARG A 50 -9.85 15.30 -5.56
CA ARG A 50 -9.37 15.08 -4.18
C ARG A 50 -7.87 15.23 -4.04
N LEU A 51 -7.18 15.84 -5.01
CA LEU A 51 -5.72 15.93 -4.97
C LEU A 51 -5.26 16.81 -3.80
N SER A 52 -4.37 16.25 -2.98
CA SER A 52 -3.68 16.99 -1.94
C SER A 52 -2.71 18.01 -2.56
N PRO A 53 -2.34 19.08 -1.82
CA PRO A 53 -1.39 20.08 -2.34
C PRO A 53 -0.07 19.46 -2.82
N PHE A 54 0.42 18.44 -2.13
CA PHE A 54 1.66 17.73 -2.44
C PHE A 54 1.56 16.92 -3.74
N VAL A 55 0.51 16.11 -3.89
CA VAL A 55 0.28 15.31 -5.10
C VAL A 55 0.02 16.22 -6.31
N ALA A 56 -0.75 17.29 -6.14
CA ALA A 56 -1.04 18.23 -7.23
C ALA A 56 0.22 18.97 -7.71
N ALA A 57 1.12 19.34 -6.79
CA ALA A 57 2.40 19.97 -7.11
C ALA A 57 3.30 19.00 -7.88
N LEU A 58 3.70 17.88 -7.27
CA LEU A 58 4.61 16.91 -7.90
C LEU A 58 4.05 16.32 -9.20
N SER A 59 2.73 16.10 -9.27
CA SER A 59 2.10 15.68 -10.53
C SER A 59 2.10 16.76 -11.60
N ALA A 60 2.10 18.05 -11.25
CA ALA A 60 2.28 19.12 -12.23
C ALA A 60 3.74 19.14 -12.71
N GLY A 61 4.70 19.09 -11.78
CA GLY A 61 6.14 19.07 -12.09
C GLY A 61 6.56 17.90 -12.97
N ALA A 62 6.16 16.67 -12.62
CA ALA A 62 6.45 15.50 -13.45
C ALA A 62 5.75 15.54 -14.82
N SER A 63 4.54 16.11 -14.91
CA SER A 63 3.85 16.21 -16.20
C SER A 63 4.50 17.22 -17.15
N ASP A 64 5.11 18.27 -16.59
CA ASP A 64 5.75 19.35 -17.32
C ASP A 64 7.20 19.00 -17.72
N MET A 65 7.94 18.43 -16.78
CA MET A 65 9.35 18.08 -16.95
C MET A 65 9.53 16.77 -17.72
N SER A 66 9.45 16.84 -19.04
CA SER A 66 9.66 15.69 -19.92
C SER A 66 11.14 15.26 -20.02
N GLY A 67 11.44 14.28 -20.87
CA GLY A 67 12.82 13.86 -21.20
C GLY A 67 13.75 15.01 -21.63
N TRP A 68 13.19 16.15 -22.04
CA TRP A 68 13.96 17.37 -22.34
C TRP A 68 14.76 17.89 -21.13
N LEU A 69 14.27 17.72 -19.90
CA LEU A 69 14.95 18.18 -18.68
C LEU A 69 16.29 17.45 -18.48
N PHE A 70 16.36 16.19 -18.93
CA PHE A 70 17.54 15.34 -18.80
C PHE A 70 18.46 15.38 -20.01
N LEU A 71 17.90 15.56 -21.21
CA LEU A 71 18.68 15.48 -22.45
C LEU A 71 18.91 16.87 -23.05
N ALA A 72 17.83 17.60 -23.34
CA ALA A 72 17.88 18.85 -24.08
C ALA A 72 18.45 20.03 -23.28
N LEU A 73 18.04 20.23 -22.02
CA LEU A 73 18.54 21.36 -21.21
C LEU A 73 20.03 21.20 -20.85
N PRO A 74 20.49 20.04 -20.32
CA PRO A 74 21.92 19.82 -20.09
C PRO A 74 22.73 19.91 -21.38
N GLY A 75 22.20 19.42 -22.51
CA GLY A 75 22.85 19.54 -23.81
C GLY A 75 22.93 20.99 -24.33
N ALA A 76 21.89 21.79 -24.11
CA ALA A 76 21.91 23.22 -24.41
C ALA A 76 22.97 23.94 -23.57
N VAL A 77 23.08 23.64 -22.28
CA VAL A 77 24.13 24.19 -21.40
C VAL A 77 25.52 23.67 -21.79
N TYR A 78 25.64 22.40 -22.19
CA TYR A 78 26.90 21.85 -22.69
C TYR A 78 27.38 22.59 -23.94
N SER A 79 26.47 22.91 -24.87
CA SER A 79 26.80 23.58 -26.13
C SER A 79 27.02 25.10 -26.00
N ALA A 80 26.19 25.78 -25.20
CA ALA A 80 26.15 27.25 -25.14
C ALA A 80 26.58 27.84 -23.78
N GLY A 81 26.97 27.00 -22.81
CA GLY A 81 27.36 27.42 -21.46
C GLY A 81 26.19 27.91 -20.60
N VAL A 82 26.51 28.68 -19.56
CA VAL A 82 25.54 29.25 -18.59
C VAL A 82 24.56 30.22 -19.26
N GLY A 83 24.88 30.74 -20.46
CA GLY A 83 23.95 31.55 -21.26
C GLY A 83 22.65 30.80 -21.61
N ALA A 84 22.69 29.47 -21.79
CA ALA A 84 21.46 28.68 -22.02
C ALA A 84 20.52 28.65 -20.79
N SER A 85 21.02 28.93 -19.59
CA SER A 85 20.25 28.93 -18.34
C SER A 85 19.18 30.02 -18.27
N TRP A 86 19.17 30.98 -19.21
CA TRP A 86 18.02 31.89 -19.37
C TRP A 86 16.70 31.14 -19.63
N ILE A 87 16.74 29.94 -20.23
CA ILE A 87 15.58 29.05 -20.35
C ILE A 87 15.08 28.67 -18.96
N ALA A 88 15.97 28.19 -18.08
CA ALA A 88 15.64 27.81 -16.72
C ALA A 88 15.07 28.98 -15.91
N VAL A 89 15.67 30.18 -16.03
CA VAL A 89 15.16 31.40 -15.36
C VAL A 89 13.76 31.75 -15.85
N GLY A 90 13.53 31.73 -17.16
CA GLY A 90 12.23 31.96 -17.76
C GLY A 90 11.18 30.97 -17.26
N LEU A 91 11.54 29.68 -17.19
CA LEU A 91 10.65 28.64 -16.71
C LEU A 91 10.31 28.81 -15.22
N ILE A 92 11.30 29.02 -14.33
CA ILE A 92 11.06 29.24 -12.90
C ILE A 92 10.09 30.41 -12.67
N ALA A 93 10.33 31.53 -13.38
CA ALA A 93 9.45 32.69 -13.31
C ALA A 93 8.05 32.36 -13.85
N GLY A 94 7.96 31.67 -14.99
CA GLY A 94 6.71 31.20 -15.59
C GLY A 94 5.90 30.32 -14.65
N THR A 95 6.51 29.30 -14.06
CA THR A 95 5.88 28.40 -13.07
C THR A 95 5.32 29.22 -11.91
N TYR A 96 6.15 30.06 -11.29
CA TYR A 96 5.74 30.84 -10.12
C TYR A 96 4.55 31.76 -10.43
N LEU A 97 4.61 32.48 -11.56
CA LEU A 97 3.56 33.41 -11.99
C LEU A 97 2.28 32.66 -12.39
N ASN A 98 2.39 31.49 -13.01
CA ASN A 98 1.24 30.65 -13.37
C ASN A 98 0.50 30.17 -12.11
N TRP A 99 1.22 29.67 -11.11
CA TRP A 99 0.65 29.28 -9.83
C TRP A 99 0.10 30.47 -9.02
N LEU A 100 0.68 31.66 -9.16
CA LEU A 100 0.22 32.88 -8.48
C LEU A 100 -1.07 33.42 -9.11
N PHE A 101 -1.15 33.51 -10.44
CA PHE A 101 -2.22 34.21 -11.14
C PHE A 101 -3.32 33.30 -11.69
N VAL A 102 -2.96 32.14 -12.24
CA VAL A 102 -3.91 31.27 -12.93
C VAL A 102 -4.52 30.24 -11.99
N ALA A 103 -3.69 29.51 -11.24
CA ALA A 103 -4.16 28.38 -10.42
C ALA A 103 -5.33 28.69 -9.47
N PRO A 104 -5.29 29.72 -8.59
CA PRO A 104 -6.37 29.95 -7.62
C PRO A 104 -7.68 30.37 -8.28
N ARG A 105 -7.59 31.17 -9.36
CA ARG A 105 -8.78 31.62 -10.10
C ARG A 105 -9.36 30.49 -10.91
N LEU A 106 -8.55 29.81 -11.72
CA LEU A 106 -9.01 28.73 -12.58
C LEU A 106 -9.71 27.64 -11.75
N ARG A 107 -9.15 27.25 -10.60
CA ARG A 107 -9.80 26.30 -9.67
C ARG A 107 -11.17 26.78 -9.16
N THR A 108 -11.29 28.06 -8.82
CA THR A 108 -12.57 28.64 -8.36
C THR A 108 -13.59 28.71 -9.49
N TYR A 109 -13.13 29.05 -10.70
CA TYR A 109 -13.97 29.19 -11.88
C TYR A 109 -14.52 27.87 -12.38
N THR A 110 -13.71 26.80 -12.43
CA THR A 110 -14.16 25.49 -12.93
C THR A 110 -15.15 24.79 -11.99
N GLU A 111 -15.16 25.13 -10.71
CA GLU A 111 -16.19 24.69 -9.76
C GLU A 111 -17.52 25.41 -9.99
N ARG A 112 -17.48 26.73 -10.22
CA ARG A 112 -18.67 27.54 -10.48
C ARG A 112 -19.22 27.41 -11.89
N ALA A 113 -18.39 27.03 -12.85
CA ALA A 113 -18.73 26.82 -14.26
C ALA A 113 -19.12 25.36 -14.52
N GLY A 114 -20.22 24.91 -13.91
CA GLY A 114 -20.82 23.61 -14.21
C GLY A 114 -19.92 22.40 -13.94
N ASN A 115 -18.95 22.52 -13.03
CA ASN A 115 -17.98 21.46 -12.73
C ASN A 115 -17.13 21.03 -13.94
N ALA A 116 -16.76 21.98 -14.82
CA ALA A 116 -16.02 21.72 -16.06
C ALA A 116 -14.77 20.85 -15.84
N VAL A 117 -14.64 19.79 -16.66
CA VAL A 117 -13.60 18.76 -16.50
C VAL A 117 -12.35 18.99 -17.38
N SER A 118 -12.44 19.88 -18.36
CA SER A 118 -11.38 20.19 -19.33
C SER A 118 -11.27 21.70 -19.56
N LEU A 119 -10.13 22.15 -20.10
CA LEU A 119 -9.91 23.57 -20.46
C LEU A 119 -10.92 24.07 -21.51
N SER A 120 -11.18 23.25 -22.51
CA SER A 120 -12.19 23.46 -23.55
C SER A 120 -13.59 23.62 -22.95
N ALA A 121 -13.99 22.77 -22.00
CA ALA A 121 -15.27 22.89 -21.31
C ALA A 121 -15.34 24.15 -20.42
N TYR A 122 -14.25 24.52 -19.75
CA TYR A 122 -14.18 25.78 -19.01
C TYR A 122 -14.42 26.98 -19.93
N LEU A 123 -13.75 27.02 -21.09
CA LEU A 123 -13.90 28.12 -22.03
C LEU A 123 -15.33 28.17 -22.61
N GLU A 124 -15.93 27.04 -22.97
CA GLU A 124 -17.33 26.93 -23.42
C GLU A 124 -18.28 27.56 -22.39
N GLU A 125 -18.18 27.12 -21.12
CA GLU A 125 -19.09 27.56 -20.06
C GLU A 125 -18.82 29.02 -19.63
N ARG A 126 -17.55 29.44 -19.60
CA ARG A 126 -17.13 30.80 -19.25
C ARG A 126 -17.66 31.86 -20.22
N PHE A 127 -17.81 31.51 -21.49
CA PHE A 127 -18.30 32.42 -22.54
C PHE A 127 -19.74 32.11 -22.97
N GLU A 128 -20.42 31.17 -22.30
CA GLU A 128 -21.80 30.76 -22.60
C GLU A 128 -21.99 30.36 -24.08
N ASP A 129 -20.98 29.69 -24.67
CA ASP A 129 -21.02 29.30 -26.08
C ASP A 129 -22.03 28.18 -26.34
N ARG A 130 -23.19 28.55 -26.89
CA ARG A 130 -24.25 27.59 -27.27
C ARG A 130 -23.94 26.79 -28.52
N THR A 131 -22.98 27.23 -29.34
CA THR A 131 -22.62 26.57 -30.60
C THR A 131 -21.61 25.43 -30.43
N ARG A 132 -20.95 25.37 -29.26
CA ARG A 132 -19.84 24.45 -28.93
C ARG A 132 -18.63 24.58 -29.85
N THR A 133 -18.56 25.64 -30.65
CA THR A 133 -17.44 25.87 -31.59
C THR A 133 -16.15 26.15 -30.84
N LEU A 134 -16.21 26.91 -29.74
CA LEU A 134 -15.04 27.20 -28.92
C LEU A 134 -14.45 25.91 -28.31
N ARG A 135 -15.32 25.00 -27.88
CA ARG A 135 -14.91 23.68 -27.36
C ARG A 135 -14.19 22.86 -28.43
N MET A 136 -14.76 22.79 -29.64
CA MET A 136 -14.19 22.05 -30.77
C MET A 136 -12.84 22.63 -31.22
N VAL A 137 -12.77 23.95 -31.43
CA VAL A 137 -11.53 24.63 -31.85
C VAL A 137 -10.42 24.40 -30.83
N SER A 138 -10.75 24.50 -29.53
CA SER A 138 -9.82 24.21 -28.46
C SER A 138 -9.35 22.75 -28.52
N ALA A 139 -10.25 21.78 -28.65
CA ALA A 139 -9.92 20.37 -28.72
C ALA A 139 -9.01 20.02 -29.92
N VAL A 140 -9.25 20.60 -31.10
CA VAL A 140 -8.42 20.39 -32.30
C VAL A 140 -7.01 20.93 -32.11
N VAL A 141 -6.87 22.17 -31.61
CA VAL A 141 -5.56 22.77 -31.35
C VAL A 141 -4.80 21.98 -30.29
N ILE A 142 -5.50 21.52 -29.24
CA ILE A 142 -4.93 20.66 -28.21
C ILE A 142 -4.40 19.36 -28.80
N LEU A 143 -5.19 18.69 -29.65
CA LEU A 143 -4.81 17.43 -30.27
C LEU A 143 -3.58 17.57 -31.17
N VAL A 144 -3.53 18.62 -32.00
CA VAL A 144 -2.41 18.85 -32.93
C VAL A 144 -1.09 19.04 -32.17
N PHE A 145 -1.04 19.97 -31.22
CA PHE A 145 0.21 20.26 -30.52
C PHE A 145 0.60 19.17 -29.52
N PHE A 146 -0.35 18.49 -28.87
CA PHE A 146 -0.01 17.34 -28.02
C PHE A 146 0.49 16.15 -28.82
N THR A 147 0.00 15.92 -30.04
CA THR A 147 0.55 14.85 -30.88
C THR A 147 2.03 15.10 -31.20
N VAL A 148 2.40 16.35 -31.50
CA VAL A 148 3.81 16.73 -31.71
C VAL A 148 4.63 16.62 -30.42
N TYR A 149 4.04 16.97 -29.28
CA TYR A 149 4.72 16.87 -27.99
C TYR A 149 4.94 15.41 -27.56
N VAL A 150 3.96 14.53 -27.74
CA VAL A 150 4.14 13.09 -27.51
C VAL A 150 5.23 12.55 -28.44
N ALA A 151 5.31 13.02 -29.69
CA ALA A 151 6.37 12.64 -30.61
C ALA A 151 7.76 13.01 -30.10
N SER A 152 7.95 14.16 -29.43
CA SER A 152 9.25 14.49 -28.82
C SER A 152 9.62 13.54 -27.68
N GLY A 153 8.63 13.10 -26.89
CA GLY A 153 8.86 12.07 -25.87
C GLY A 153 9.33 10.75 -26.47
N LEU A 154 8.73 10.33 -27.59
CA LEU A 154 9.14 9.14 -28.32
C LEU A 154 10.57 9.27 -28.90
N VAL A 155 10.94 10.44 -29.43
CA VAL A 155 12.31 10.73 -29.89
C VAL A 155 13.31 10.65 -28.73
N ALA A 156 13.00 11.23 -27.58
CA ALA A 156 13.85 11.14 -26.38
C ALA A 156 14.03 9.68 -25.92
N GLY A 157 12.98 8.85 -26.00
CA GLY A 157 13.06 7.43 -25.73
C GLY A 157 13.94 6.70 -26.75
N GLY A 158 13.80 7.02 -28.03
CA GLY A 158 14.68 6.52 -29.09
C GLY A 158 16.16 6.78 -28.79
N LEU A 159 16.51 8.01 -28.42
CA LEU A 159 17.88 8.40 -28.05
C LEU A 159 18.37 7.64 -26.80
N LEU A 160 17.51 7.48 -25.79
CA LEU A 160 17.83 6.73 -24.58
C LEU A 160 18.17 5.26 -24.93
N PHE A 161 17.31 4.57 -25.68
CA PHE A 161 17.52 3.17 -26.02
C PHE A 161 18.74 2.96 -26.93
N GLU A 162 18.97 3.89 -27.86
CA GLU A 162 20.13 3.87 -28.75
C GLU A 162 21.45 4.01 -27.99
N HIS A 163 21.55 4.96 -27.07
CA HIS A 163 22.80 5.24 -26.36
C HIS A 163 23.04 4.34 -25.14
N VAL A 164 21.98 3.75 -24.57
CA VAL A 164 22.10 2.86 -23.39
C VAL A 164 22.26 1.40 -23.81
N PHE A 165 21.41 0.91 -24.73
CA PHE A 165 21.35 -0.51 -25.08
C PHE A 165 21.90 -0.82 -26.47
N SER A 166 22.41 0.19 -27.20
CA SER A 166 22.89 0.05 -28.58
C SER A 166 21.82 -0.52 -29.53
N ILE A 167 20.55 -0.25 -29.22
CA ILE A 167 19.40 -0.64 -30.04
C ILE A 167 19.18 0.43 -31.12
N PRO A 168 18.91 0.08 -32.39
CA PRO A 168 18.63 1.06 -33.42
C PRO A 168 17.54 2.07 -33.01
N PHE A 169 17.75 3.36 -33.27
CA PHE A 169 16.83 4.45 -32.91
C PHE A 169 15.35 4.12 -33.16
N GLY A 170 15.01 3.60 -34.36
CA GLY A 170 13.64 3.24 -34.71
C GLY A 170 13.02 2.14 -33.84
N LEU A 171 13.82 1.15 -33.42
CA LEU A 171 13.37 0.13 -32.46
C LEU A 171 13.23 0.72 -31.05
N GLY A 172 14.13 1.62 -30.63
CA GLY A 172 14.01 2.36 -29.37
C GLY A 172 12.73 3.20 -29.28
N VAL A 173 12.38 3.91 -30.36
CA VAL A 173 11.12 4.64 -30.50
C VAL A 173 9.92 3.68 -30.39
N THR A 174 10.01 2.50 -31.01
CA THR A 174 8.95 1.47 -30.99
C THR A 174 8.74 0.90 -29.59
N LEU A 175 9.82 0.57 -28.88
CA LEU A 175 9.75 0.09 -27.50
C LEU A 175 9.16 1.14 -26.57
N THR A 176 9.60 2.40 -26.70
CA THR A 176 9.05 3.52 -25.92
C THR A 176 7.56 3.70 -26.17
N ALA A 177 7.12 3.66 -27.43
CA ALA A 177 5.71 3.75 -27.79
C ALA A 177 4.90 2.57 -27.25
N ALA A 178 5.42 1.34 -27.35
CA ALA A 178 4.75 0.14 -26.84
C ALA A 178 4.55 0.21 -25.32
N VAL A 179 5.60 0.58 -24.58
CA VAL A 179 5.52 0.77 -23.13
C VAL A 179 4.45 1.80 -22.80
N ILE A 180 4.53 3.01 -23.38
CA ILE A 180 3.55 4.08 -23.14
C ILE A 180 2.12 3.62 -23.44
N VAL A 181 1.86 2.99 -24.58
CA VAL A 181 0.52 2.47 -24.89
C VAL A 181 0.02 1.50 -23.86
N ILE A 182 0.83 0.50 -23.49
CA ILE A 182 0.40 -0.59 -22.60
C ILE A 182 -0.08 -0.01 -21.27
N TYR A 183 0.68 0.87 -20.63
CA TYR A 183 0.30 1.36 -19.31
C TYR A 183 -0.65 2.56 -19.37
N SER A 184 -0.51 3.50 -20.33
CA SER A 184 -1.42 4.65 -20.45
C SER A 184 -2.82 4.24 -20.89
N ALA A 185 -2.98 3.16 -21.66
CA ALA A 185 -4.31 2.62 -22.01
C ALA A 185 -4.99 1.92 -20.81
N LEU A 186 -4.20 1.41 -19.86
CA LEU A 186 -4.70 0.76 -18.64
C LEU A 186 -5.09 1.79 -17.56
N GLY A 187 -4.35 2.91 -17.45
CA GLY A 187 -4.52 3.92 -16.41
C GLY A 187 -5.47 5.09 -16.76
N GLY A 188 -6.17 5.63 -15.75
CA GLY A 188 -6.89 6.92 -15.81
C GLY A 188 -6.14 8.04 -15.07
N PHE A 189 -6.67 9.26 -15.04
CA PHE A 189 -6.04 10.44 -14.43
C PHE A 189 -5.57 10.24 -12.99
N LEU A 190 -6.30 9.46 -12.18
CA LEU A 190 -5.89 9.13 -10.81
C LEU A 190 -4.64 8.24 -10.78
N ALA A 191 -4.58 7.23 -11.65
CA ALA A 191 -3.40 6.36 -11.81
C ALA A 191 -2.18 7.20 -12.15
N VAL A 192 -2.33 8.06 -13.16
CA VAL A 192 -1.31 8.97 -13.66
C VAL A 192 -0.85 9.93 -12.56
N SER A 193 -1.77 10.51 -11.78
CA SER A 193 -1.38 11.44 -10.70
C SER A 193 -0.57 10.80 -9.58
N THR A 194 -0.79 9.51 -9.31
CA THR A 194 -0.05 8.77 -8.27
C THR A 194 1.32 8.32 -8.78
N THR A 195 1.40 7.78 -10.00
CA THR A 195 2.68 7.38 -10.61
C THR A 195 3.62 8.57 -10.79
N HIS A 196 3.08 9.74 -11.09
CA HIS A 196 3.85 10.97 -11.17
C HIS A 196 4.56 11.36 -9.87
N VAL A 197 4.02 11.03 -8.70
CA VAL A 197 4.69 11.34 -7.43
C VAL A 197 5.99 10.55 -7.35
N MET A 198 5.94 9.26 -7.67
CA MET A 198 7.13 8.40 -7.70
C MET A 198 8.13 8.87 -8.76
N GLN A 199 7.65 9.20 -9.96
CA GLN A 199 8.49 9.70 -11.06
C GLN A 199 9.12 11.06 -10.72
N ALA A 200 8.38 12.00 -10.13
CA ALA A 200 8.89 13.29 -9.71
C ALA A 200 10.01 13.17 -8.66
N ILE A 201 9.86 12.24 -7.70
CA ILE A 201 10.88 11.98 -6.67
C ILE A 201 12.13 11.39 -7.31
N LEU A 202 11.97 10.42 -8.22
CA LEU A 202 13.09 9.82 -8.94
C LEU A 202 13.85 10.86 -9.77
N MET A 203 13.12 11.70 -10.52
CA MET A 203 13.72 12.78 -11.31
C MET A 203 14.46 13.80 -10.45
N PHE A 204 13.88 14.17 -9.30
CA PHE A 204 14.49 15.08 -8.34
C PHE A 204 15.80 14.53 -7.78
N ALA A 205 15.78 13.27 -7.31
CA ALA A 205 16.98 12.60 -6.81
C ALA A 205 18.05 12.52 -7.91
N ALA A 206 17.66 12.16 -9.12
CA ALA A 206 18.59 11.97 -10.23
C ALA A 206 19.32 13.26 -10.65
N LEU A 207 18.65 14.41 -10.57
CA LEU A 207 19.23 15.72 -10.88
C LEU A 207 19.98 16.37 -9.71
N ILE A 208 19.93 15.78 -8.52
CA ILE A 208 20.79 16.14 -7.39
C ILE A 208 22.04 15.26 -7.38
N VAL A 209 21.85 13.95 -7.46
CA VAL A 209 22.92 12.96 -7.29
C VAL A 209 23.97 13.07 -8.40
N LEU A 210 23.56 13.10 -9.67
CA LEU A 210 24.53 13.10 -10.78
C LEU A 210 25.48 14.31 -10.77
N PRO A 211 25.00 15.57 -10.69
CA PRO A 211 25.91 16.70 -10.63
C PRO A 211 26.72 16.73 -9.33
N ALA A 212 26.17 16.29 -8.18
CA ALA A 212 26.92 16.23 -6.92
C ALA A 212 28.11 15.26 -7.02
N VAL A 213 27.89 14.05 -7.55
CA VAL A 213 28.96 13.07 -7.79
C VAL A 213 29.96 13.60 -8.82
N GLY A 214 29.48 14.21 -9.90
CA GLY A 214 30.33 14.78 -10.94
C GLY A 214 31.24 15.91 -10.43
N ILE A 215 30.73 16.80 -9.60
CA ILE A 215 31.49 17.87 -8.95
C ILE A 215 32.48 17.28 -7.94
N GLY A 216 32.07 16.29 -7.14
CA GLY A 216 32.94 15.58 -6.21
C GLY A 216 34.11 14.89 -6.93
N ALA A 217 33.85 14.22 -8.05
CA ALA A 217 34.86 13.56 -8.87
C ALA A 217 35.86 14.55 -9.53
N LEU A 218 35.47 15.82 -9.71
CA LEU A 218 36.34 16.89 -10.19
C LEU A 218 37.15 17.57 -9.08
N GLY A 219 36.88 17.27 -7.79
CA GLY A 219 37.53 17.91 -6.65
C GLY A 219 36.83 19.17 -6.12
N GLY A 220 35.55 19.38 -6.47
CA GLY A 220 34.72 20.46 -5.94
C GLY A 220 34.30 21.51 -6.98
N PHE A 221 33.54 22.51 -6.53
CA PHE A 221 33.01 23.56 -7.41
C PHE A 221 34.11 24.42 -8.04
N GLY A 222 35.16 24.77 -7.29
CA GLY A 222 36.23 25.63 -7.78
C GLY A 222 37.05 25.00 -8.93
N THR A 223 37.30 23.69 -8.86
CA THR A 223 38.00 22.97 -9.93
C THR A 223 37.11 22.78 -11.15
N MET A 224 35.82 22.55 -10.96
CA MET A 224 34.85 22.50 -12.07
C MET A 224 34.79 23.83 -12.81
N THR A 225 34.62 24.96 -12.10
CA THR A 225 34.58 26.28 -12.74
C THR A 225 35.90 26.61 -13.44
N GLY A 226 37.05 26.28 -12.83
CA GLY A 226 38.34 26.45 -13.48
C GLY A 226 38.52 25.61 -14.75
N ALA A 227 37.99 24.37 -14.75
CA ALA A 227 38.04 23.49 -15.92
C ALA A 227 37.13 23.96 -17.06
N VAL A 228 35.97 24.55 -16.75
CA VAL A 228 35.08 25.16 -17.76
C VAL A 228 35.72 26.45 -18.32
N ASP A 229 36.24 27.31 -17.44
CA ASP A 229 36.89 28.58 -17.81
C ASP A 229 38.10 28.35 -18.72
N ALA A 230 38.88 27.28 -18.45
CA ALA A 230 40.00 26.86 -19.28
C ALA A 230 39.62 26.45 -20.71
N ARG A 231 38.35 26.08 -20.97
CA ARG A 231 37.85 25.80 -22.33
C ARG A 231 37.48 27.08 -23.06
N SER A 232 36.71 27.94 -22.40
CA SER A 232 36.36 29.27 -22.88
C SER A 232 35.75 30.07 -21.72
N PRO A 233 36.25 31.28 -21.42
CA PRO A 233 35.69 32.11 -20.35
C PRO A 233 34.22 32.51 -20.59
N ASP A 234 33.82 32.60 -21.86
CA ASP A 234 32.46 32.97 -22.26
C ASP A 234 31.43 31.90 -21.87
N LEU A 235 31.84 30.66 -21.57
CA LEU A 235 30.94 29.59 -21.12
C LEU A 235 30.35 29.84 -19.73
N LEU A 236 31.04 30.59 -18.87
CA LEU A 236 30.54 30.98 -17.55
C LEU A 236 29.82 32.34 -17.57
N ASN A 237 29.90 33.06 -18.69
CA ASN A 237 29.28 34.37 -18.84
C ASN A 237 27.84 34.24 -19.39
N MET A 238 26.86 34.54 -18.54
CA MET A 238 25.44 34.48 -18.90
C MET A 238 25.02 35.48 -20.01
N GLY A 239 25.84 36.52 -20.24
CA GLY A 239 25.64 37.54 -21.28
C GLY A 239 26.46 37.30 -22.55
N ALA A 240 27.20 36.19 -22.66
CA ALA A 240 27.96 35.84 -23.84
C ALA A 240 27.22 34.79 -24.70
N ARG A 241 27.46 34.83 -26.00
CA ARG A 241 26.97 33.84 -26.96
C ARG A 241 28.11 32.89 -27.27
N VAL A 242 27.89 31.59 -27.10
CA VAL A 242 28.86 30.54 -27.43
C VAL A 242 28.27 29.64 -28.50
N HIS A 243 29.07 29.27 -29.50
CA HIS A 243 28.68 28.29 -30.52
C HIS A 243 29.46 27.00 -30.31
N TYR A 244 28.78 25.87 -30.45
CA TYR A 244 29.37 24.55 -30.42
C TYR A 244 29.34 23.95 -31.83
N LEU A 245 30.49 23.88 -32.49
CA LEU A 245 30.62 23.36 -33.86
C LEU A 245 31.86 22.47 -33.94
N ASN A 246 31.74 21.30 -34.57
CA ASN A 246 32.82 20.34 -34.76
C ASN A 246 33.56 19.97 -33.45
N GLY A 247 32.84 19.89 -32.33
CA GLY A 247 33.42 19.56 -31.02
C GLY A 247 34.19 20.71 -30.35
N GLN A 248 34.10 21.94 -30.85
CA GLN A 248 34.79 23.09 -30.28
C GLN A 248 33.80 24.20 -29.90
N TRP A 249 34.08 24.85 -28.77
CA TRP A 249 33.37 26.04 -28.31
C TRP A 249 34.04 27.29 -28.87
N THR A 250 33.31 28.05 -29.68
CA THR A 250 33.79 29.31 -30.25
C THR A 250 32.98 30.49 -29.71
N THR A 251 33.66 31.61 -29.50
CA THR A 251 33.05 32.83 -28.96
C THR A 251 32.21 33.51 -30.04
N GLY A 252 30.96 33.81 -29.71
CA GLY A 252 29.95 34.39 -30.59
C GLY A 252 29.61 35.84 -30.29
N GLY A 253 30.37 36.50 -29.40
CA GLY A 253 30.13 37.87 -28.93
C GLY A 253 29.09 37.95 -27.81
N SER A 254 28.44 39.10 -27.65
CA SER A 254 27.40 39.30 -26.63
C SER A 254 26.07 38.64 -27.03
N LEU A 255 25.41 38.04 -26.05
CA LEU A 255 24.05 37.52 -26.18
C LEU A 255 23.08 38.70 -26.34
N GLY A 256 22.65 38.96 -27.58
CA GLY A 256 21.76 40.08 -27.89
C GLY A 256 20.42 39.99 -27.14
N ALA A 257 19.78 41.15 -26.91
CA ALA A 257 18.50 41.24 -26.19
C ALA A 257 17.40 40.33 -26.79
N VAL A 258 17.38 40.17 -28.12
CA VAL A 258 16.47 39.28 -28.84
C VAL A 258 16.64 37.82 -28.41
N ALA A 259 17.88 37.36 -28.21
CA ALA A 259 18.16 36.00 -27.78
C ALA A 259 17.74 35.79 -26.31
N VAL A 260 18.05 36.75 -25.43
CA VAL A 260 17.64 36.70 -24.01
C VAL A 260 16.11 36.65 -23.89
N ILE A 261 15.40 37.51 -24.61
CA ILE A 261 13.92 37.52 -24.64
C ILE A 261 13.39 36.17 -25.14
N SER A 262 14.01 35.61 -26.18
CA SER A 262 13.60 34.32 -26.75
C SER A 262 13.79 33.15 -25.77
N LEU A 263 14.89 33.12 -25.01
CA LEU A 263 15.13 32.11 -23.99
C LEU A 263 14.17 32.28 -22.78
N LEU A 264 13.94 33.51 -22.33
CA LEU A 264 12.99 33.82 -21.25
C LEU A 264 11.53 33.51 -21.63
N ALA A 265 11.18 33.63 -22.92
CA ALA A 265 9.81 33.44 -23.41
C ALA A 265 9.28 32.02 -23.21
N TRP A 266 10.14 31.03 -22.92
CA TRP A 266 9.71 29.71 -22.47
C TRP A 266 8.78 29.77 -21.24
N GLY A 267 9.00 30.75 -20.35
CA GLY A 267 8.12 30.99 -19.20
C GLY A 267 6.67 31.32 -19.56
N LEU A 268 6.42 31.92 -20.73
CA LEU A 268 5.07 32.27 -21.20
C LEU A 268 4.24 31.02 -21.53
N GLY A 269 4.89 29.89 -21.81
CA GLY A 269 4.21 28.64 -22.14
C GLY A 269 3.33 28.11 -21.03
N TYR A 270 3.73 28.29 -19.76
CA TYR A 270 3.02 27.76 -18.59
C TYR A 270 1.55 28.18 -18.52
N PHE A 271 1.23 29.39 -18.95
CA PHE A 271 -0.14 29.91 -18.92
C PHE A 271 -1.07 29.18 -19.89
N GLY A 272 -0.53 28.51 -20.90
CA GLY A 272 -1.27 27.87 -21.97
C GLY A 272 -1.31 26.34 -21.95
N GLN A 273 -0.58 25.68 -21.04
CA GLN A 273 -0.43 24.21 -21.05
C GLN A 273 -1.64 23.47 -20.44
N PRO A 274 -2.49 22.80 -21.24
CA PRO A 274 -3.72 22.20 -20.72
C PRO A 274 -3.50 21.11 -19.67
N HIS A 275 -2.41 20.35 -19.77
CA HIS A 275 -2.08 19.27 -18.84
C HIS A 275 -1.67 19.80 -17.45
N ILE A 276 -0.95 20.92 -17.38
CA ILE A 276 -0.64 21.62 -16.12
C ILE A 276 -1.92 22.22 -15.53
N LEU A 277 -2.71 22.92 -16.37
CA LEU A 277 -3.94 23.57 -15.94
C LEU A 277 -4.97 22.56 -15.39
N ALA A 278 -5.01 21.33 -15.90
CA ALA A 278 -5.86 20.25 -15.38
C ALA A 278 -5.53 19.91 -13.91
N ARG A 279 -4.26 20.02 -13.48
CA ARG A 279 -3.87 19.80 -12.07
C ARG A 279 -4.38 20.91 -11.15
N PHE A 280 -4.43 22.14 -11.64
CA PHE A 280 -5.06 23.24 -10.89
C PHE A 280 -6.56 23.00 -10.70
N MET A 281 -7.25 22.45 -11.71
CA MET A 281 -8.66 22.10 -11.62
C MET A 281 -8.93 20.93 -10.65
N GLY A 282 -7.99 20.00 -10.53
CA GLY A 282 -8.09 18.80 -9.68
C GLY A 282 -7.72 19.01 -8.20
N ILE A 283 -7.12 20.15 -7.84
CA ILE A 283 -6.71 20.42 -6.44
C ILE A 283 -7.94 20.53 -5.53
N ARG A 284 -7.86 19.99 -4.30
CA ARG A 284 -9.03 19.89 -3.41
C ARG A 284 -9.74 21.21 -3.13
N SER A 285 -9.00 22.29 -2.92
CA SER A 285 -9.54 23.62 -2.58
C SER A 285 -8.63 24.76 -3.06
N PRO A 286 -9.17 25.98 -3.31
CA PRO A 286 -8.35 27.15 -3.61
C PRO A 286 -7.36 27.51 -2.50
N GLU A 287 -7.70 27.23 -1.24
CA GLU A 287 -6.86 27.47 -0.05
C GLU A 287 -5.60 26.61 -0.02
N ALA A 288 -5.60 25.45 -0.71
CA ALA A 288 -4.45 24.57 -0.85
C ALA A 288 -3.41 25.07 -1.87
N VAL A 289 -3.78 26.00 -2.76
CA VAL A 289 -2.93 26.46 -3.87
C VAL A 289 -1.62 27.11 -3.41
N PRO A 290 -1.57 27.98 -2.37
CA PRO A 290 -0.31 28.55 -1.91
C PRO A 290 0.70 27.53 -1.38
N ALA A 291 0.23 26.41 -0.80
CA ALA A 291 1.09 25.32 -0.36
C ALA A 291 1.64 24.55 -1.57
N ALA A 292 0.78 24.16 -2.51
CA ALA A 292 1.18 23.49 -3.75
C ALA A 292 2.18 24.33 -4.58
N ARG A 293 1.95 25.65 -4.68
CA ARG A 293 2.88 26.58 -5.35
C ARG A 293 4.29 26.53 -4.76
N ARG A 294 4.42 26.54 -3.43
CA ARG A 294 5.74 26.54 -2.75
C ARG A 294 6.49 25.24 -3.04
N ILE A 295 5.78 24.11 -2.97
CA ILE A 295 6.34 22.79 -3.28
C ILE A 295 6.81 22.74 -4.72
N GLU A 296 5.95 23.14 -5.67
CA GLU A 296 6.25 23.05 -7.09
C GLU A 296 7.37 24.01 -7.52
N THR A 297 7.34 25.26 -7.05
CA THR A 297 8.40 26.22 -7.37
C THR A 297 9.74 25.78 -6.76
N GLY A 298 9.73 25.25 -5.53
CA GLY A 298 10.94 24.70 -4.91
C GLY A 298 11.50 23.52 -5.69
N TRP A 299 10.64 22.60 -6.12
CA TRP A 299 11.02 21.45 -6.92
C TRP A 299 11.60 21.86 -8.29
N VAL A 300 10.92 22.74 -9.04
CA VAL A 300 11.37 23.24 -10.36
C VAL A 300 12.73 23.94 -10.28
N VAL A 301 12.96 24.76 -9.26
CA VAL A 301 14.26 25.45 -9.06
C VAL A 301 15.39 24.44 -8.94
N VAL A 302 15.20 23.39 -8.12
CA VAL A 302 16.24 22.40 -7.86
C VAL A 302 16.54 21.56 -9.10
N VAL A 303 15.51 21.05 -9.79
CA VAL A 303 15.73 20.17 -10.94
C VAL A 303 16.35 20.91 -12.14
N LEU A 304 15.96 22.16 -12.39
CA LEU A 304 16.55 22.98 -13.45
C LEU A 304 17.99 23.40 -13.13
N ALA A 305 18.29 23.69 -11.86
CA ALA A 305 19.66 23.94 -11.41
C ALA A 305 20.51 22.67 -11.57
N GLY A 306 19.98 21.50 -11.18
CA GLY A 306 20.63 20.21 -11.36
C GLY A 306 20.96 19.90 -12.82
N ALA A 307 19.98 20.05 -13.71
CA ALA A 307 20.17 19.87 -15.16
C ALA A 307 21.23 20.82 -15.73
N THR A 308 21.23 22.09 -15.30
CA THR A 308 22.26 23.06 -15.68
C THR A 308 23.65 22.62 -15.21
N LEU A 309 23.77 22.17 -13.96
CA LEU A 309 25.04 21.69 -13.42
C LEU A 309 25.55 20.44 -14.15
N VAL A 310 24.67 19.52 -14.56
CA VAL A 310 25.05 18.36 -15.38
C VAL A 310 25.73 18.81 -16.69
N GLY A 311 25.17 19.80 -17.37
CA GLY A 311 25.79 20.38 -18.58
C GLY A 311 27.19 20.93 -18.33
N LEU A 312 27.38 21.70 -17.24
CA LEU A 312 28.68 22.27 -16.87
C LEU A 312 29.71 21.22 -16.46
N VAL A 313 29.30 20.22 -15.67
CA VAL A 313 30.13 19.06 -15.32
C VAL A 313 30.55 18.32 -16.59
N GLY A 314 29.64 18.18 -17.55
CA GLY A 314 29.91 17.61 -18.86
C GLY A 314 31.05 18.33 -19.57
N ILE A 315 31.01 19.67 -19.64
CA ILE A 315 32.08 20.49 -20.24
C ILE A 315 33.41 20.27 -19.52
N ALA A 316 33.42 20.34 -18.19
CA ALA A 316 34.63 20.21 -17.37
C ALA A 316 35.30 18.83 -17.50
N ARG A 317 34.50 17.76 -17.61
CA ARG A 317 34.99 16.38 -17.55
C ARG A 317 35.32 15.77 -18.92
N SER A 318 34.63 16.21 -19.98
CA SER A 318 34.72 15.61 -21.32
C SER A 318 36.08 15.88 -21.97
N ARG A 319 36.97 14.88 -21.97
CA ARG A 319 38.27 14.99 -22.67
C ARG A 319 38.09 15.05 -24.18
N THR A 320 37.22 14.18 -24.71
CA THR A 320 36.73 14.20 -26.08
C THR A 320 35.39 14.92 -26.14
N PRO A 321 35.22 15.94 -27.01
CA PRO A 321 33.94 16.60 -27.19
C PRO A 321 32.86 15.61 -27.64
N LEU A 322 31.63 15.76 -27.13
CA LEU A 322 30.50 14.91 -27.49
C LEU A 322 30.04 15.20 -28.92
N THR A 323 29.73 14.15 -29.68
CA THR A 323 29.18 14.28 -31.04
C THR A 323 27.75 14.83 -31.00
N ASP A 324 26.97 14.39 -30.02
CA ASP A 324 25.63 14.91 -29.71
C ASP A 324 25.62 15.49 -28.28
N PRO A 325 25.45 16.81 -28.11
CA PRO A 325 25.32 17.44 -26.79
C PRO A 325 24.14 16.91 -25.96
N GLU A 326 23.04 16.45 -26.58
CA GLU A 326 21.83 16.01 -25.88
C GLU A 326 22.07 14.70 -25.08
N THR A 327 23.18 13.99 -25.33
CA THR A 327 23.53 12.74 -24.63
C THR A 327 24.38 12.96 -23.38
N VAL A 328 24.72 14.21 -23.02
CA VAL A 328 25.65 14.51 -21.92
C VAL A 328 25.25 13.86 -20.59
N TYR A 329 23.96 13.83 -20.27
CA TYR A 329 23.46 13.19 -19.06
C TYR A 329 23.70 11.66 -19.07
N ILE A 330 23.38 11.00 -20.19
CA ILE A 330 23.55 9.55 -20.38
C ILE A 330 25.02 9.15 -20.29
N VAL A 331 25.90 9.93 -20.91
CA VAL A 331 27.35 9.66 -20.90
C VAL A 331 27.92 9.84 -19.50
N LEU A 332 27.55 10.91 -18.80
CA LEU A 332 28.03 11.16 -17.43
C LEU A 332 27.53 10.13 -16.43
N SER A 333 26.27 9.70 -16.49
CA SER A 333 25.74 8.70 -15.57
C SER A 333 26.49 7.37 -15.67
N ARG A 334 26.78 6.91 -16.90
CA ARG A 334 27.57 5.70 -17.15
C ARG A 334 29.05 5.86 -16.79
N ALA A 335 29.60 7.05 -16.95
CA ALA A 335 31.02 7.30 -16.70
C ALA A 335 31.37 7.51 -15.22
N LEU A 336 30.42 8.00 -14.42
CA LEU A 336 30.67 8.40 -13.02
C LEU A 336 30.15 7.39 -11.99
N LEU A 337 29.21 6.53 -12.37
CA LEU A 337 28.50 5.66 -11.43
C LEU A 337 28.67 4.19 -11.80
N ASN A 338 28.45 3.31 -10.82
CA ASN A 338 28.37 1.87 -11.07
C ASN A 338 27.10 1.54 -11.91
N PRO A 339 27.05 0.38 -12.58
CA PRO A 339 25.95 0.02 -13.48
C PRO A 339 24.55 0.01 -12.83
N TRP A 340 24.44 -0.37 -11.55
CA TRP A 340 23.16 -0.37 -10.81
C TRP A 340 22.61 1.04 -10.63
N LEU A 341 23.45 1.94 -10.09
CA LEU A 341 23.06 3.32 -9.81
C LEU A 341 22.91 4.12 -11.11
N ALA A 342 23.74 3.85 -12.13
CA ALA A 342 23.56 4.39 -13.47
C ALA A 342 22.22 3.96 -14.07
N GLY A 343 21.81 2.70 -13.88
CA GLY A 343 20.49 2.19 -14.26
C GLY A 343 19.35 2.99 -13.64
N VAL A 344 19.37 3.20 -12.32
CA VAL A 344 18.38 4.01 -11.60
C VAL A 344 18.30 5.45 -12.12
N LEU A 345 19.44 6.09 -12.41
CA LEU A 345 19.47 7.43 -12.98
C LEU A 345 18.93 7.49 -14.41
N LEU A 346 19.23 6.49 -15.23
CA LEU A 346 18.71 6.40 -16.60
C LEU A 346 17.21 6.11 -16.62
N ILE A 347 16.68 5.40 -15.62
CA ILE A 347 15.24 5.25 -15.41
C ILE A 347 14.58 6.60 -15.12
N ALA A 348 15.26 7.54 -14.46
CA ALA A 348 14.72 8.88 -14.27
C ALA A 348 14.44 9.61 -15.61
N VAL A 349 15.26 9.34 -16.63
CA VAL A 349 15.02 9.84 -18.00
C VAL A 349 13.77 9.21 -18.60
N LEU A 350 13.63 7.89 -18.49
CA LEU A 350 12.44 7.17 -18.96
C LEU A 350 11.18 7.62 -18.21
N ALA A 351 11.28 7.82 -16.89
CA ALA A 351 10.23 8.33 -16.03
C ALA A 351 9.73 9.71 -16.48
N ALA A 352 10.65 10.62 -16.80
CA ALA A 352 10.33 11.95 -17.33
C ALA A 352 9.65 11.88 -18.71
N ILE A 353 10.10 10.97 -19.59
CA ILE A 353 9.47 10.75 -20.89
C ILE A 353 8.02 10.24 -20.72
N MET A 354 7.85 9.27 -19.83
CA MET A 354 6.58 8.61 -19.54
C MET A 354 5.56 9.55 -18.89
N SER A 355 5.93 10.27 -17.83
CA SER A 355 5.05 11.17 -17.07
C SER A 355 4.43 12.28 -17.95
N THR A 356 5.22 12.84 -18.86
CA THR A 356 4.71 13.85 -19.79
C THR A 356 3.81 13.24 -20.86
N ALA A 357 4.23 12.13 -21.48
CA ALA A 357 3.44 11.46 -22.51
C ALA A 357 2.06 11.03 -21.97
N ASP A 358 2.01 10.48 -20.76
CA ASP A 358 0.76 10.13 -20.08
C ASP A 358 -0.21 11.29 -19.96
N SER A 359 0.29 12.41 -19.44
CA SER A 359 -0.54 13.58 -19.16
C SER A 359 -1.16 14.12 -20.43
N GLN A 360 -0.38 14.12 -21.51
CA GLN A 360 -0.80 14.59 -22.82
C GLN A 360 -1.77 13.62 -23.49
N LEU A 361 -1.52 12.32 -23.41
CA LEU A 361 -2.41 11.28 -23.94
C LEU A 361 -3.74 11.25 -23.17
N CYS A 362 -3.73 11.40 -21.85
CA CYS A 362 -4.92 11.49 -21.02
C CYS A 362 -5.78 12.72 -21.40
N VAL A 363 -5.18 13.91 -21.51
CA VAL A 363 -5.93 15.11 -21.91
C VAL A 363 -6.41 15.03 -23.37
N SER A 364 -5.61 14.47 -24.27
CA SER A 364 -6.01 14.24 -25.67
C SER A 364 -7.17 13.24 -25.78
N SER A 365 -7.15 12.20 -24.94
CA SER A 365 -8.23 11.23 -24.83
C SER A 365 -9.53 11.89 -24.35
N VAL A 366 -9.47 12.75 -23.33
CA VAL A 366 -10.62 13.54 -22.87
C VAL A 366 -11.13 14.48 -23.96
N ALA A 367 -10.24 15.15 -24.70
CA ALA A 367 -10.62 16.01 -25.82
C ALA A 367 -11.34 15.22 -26.94
N LEU A 368 -10.86 14.03 -27.29
CA LEU A 368 -11.49 13.19 -28.32
C LEU A 368 -12.79 12.53 -27.86
N THR A 369 -12.89 12.16 -26.58
CA THR A 369 -14.08 11.48 -26.03
C THR A 369 -15.19 12.44 -25.63
N GLU A 370 -14.88 13.39 -24.77
CA GLU A 370 -15.85 14.27 -24.13
C GLU A 370 -16.15 15.48 -25.02
N ASP A 371 -15.11 16.07 -25.63
CA ASP A 371 -15.27 17.30 -26.42
C ASP A 371 -15.64 17.06 -27.88
N PHE A 372 -15.32 15.88 -28.43
CA PHE A 372 -15.66 15.52 -29.81
C PHE A 372 -16.74 14.43 -29.87
N TYR A 373 -16.46 13.21 -29.39
CA TYR A 373 -17.36 12.07 -29.55
C TYR A 373 -18.72 12.26 -28.85
N ARG A 374 -18.73 12.59 -27.54
CA ARG A 374 -19.95 12.81 -26.78
C ARG A 374 -20.68 14.08 -27.22
N ALA A 375 -19.93 15.12 -27.62
CA ALA A 375 -20.51 16.38 -28.05
C ALA A 375 -21.29 16.27 -29.38
N PHE A 376 -20.78 15.49 -30.34
CA PHE A 376 -21.28 15.46 -31.73
C PHE A 376 -21.74 14.10 -32.26
N LEU A 377 -21.09 12.98 -31.90
CA LEU A 377 -21.46 11.65 -32.42
C LEU A 377 -22.53 10.95 -31.57
N ASN A 378 -22.32 10.83 -30.25
CA ASN A 378 -23.26 10.12 -29.37
C ASN A 378 -23.42 10.79 -28.00
N ARG A 379 -24.43 11.66 -27.91
CA ARG A 379 -24.71 12.49 -26.72
C ARG A 379 -25.17 11.73 -25.48
N ARG A 380 -25.65 10.49 -25.64
CA ARG A 380 -26.13 9.65 -24.53
C ARG A 380 -25.24 8.44 -24.30
N ALA A 381 -23.99 8.47 -24.78
CA ALA A 381 -23.05 7.37 -24.60
C ALA A 381 -22.85 7.07 -23.10
N PRO A 382 -23.04 5.81 -22.66
CA PRO A 382 -22.79 5.41 -21.28
C PRO A 382 -21.29 5.49 -20.96
N ASP A 383 -20.96 5.74 -19.69
CA ASP A 383 -19.58 5.99 -19.25
C ASP A 383 -18.61 4.85 -19.62
N ARG A 384 -19.08 3.60 -19.60
CA ARG A 384 -18.28 2.43 -20.02
C ARG A 384 -17.84 2.52 -21.49
N SER A 385 -18.70 3.02 -22.38
CA SER A 385 -18.35 3.22 -23.79
C SER A 385 -17.34 4.35 -23.98
N LEU A 386 -17.46 5.42 -23.19
CA LEU A 386 -16.54 6.56 -23.28
C LEU A 386 -15.14 6.23 -22.80
N VAL A 387 -15.01 5.41 -21.75
CA VAL A 387 -13.70 4.89 -21.32
C VAL A 387 -13.05 4.08 -22.45
N TRP A 388 -13.78 3.20 -23.13
CA TRP A 388 -13.25 2.42 -24.26
C TRP A 388 -12.84 3.29 -25.44
N ILE A 389 -13.66 4.28 -25.81
CA ILE A 389 -13.33 5.23 -26.88
C ILE A 389 -12.10 6.06 -26.48
N GLY A 390 -11.97 6.40 -25.20
CA GLY A 390 -10.81 7.08 -24.67
C GLY A 390 -9.52 6.29 -24.85
N ARG A 391 -9.56 4.98 -24.62
CA ARG A 391 -8.42 4.09 -24.86
C ARG A 391 -8.05 4.00 -26.34
N VAL A 392 -9.04 3.87 -27.21
CA VAL A 392 -8.81 3.88 -28.67
C VAL A 392 -8.20 5.21 -29.11
N ALA A 393 -8.68 6.33 -28.56
CA ALA A 393 -8.14 7.66 -28.83
C ALA A 393 -6.66 7.78 -28.44
N VAL A 394 -6.25 7.24 -27.29
CA VAL A 394 -4.83 7.19 -26.87
C VAL A 394 -3.98 6.46 -27.90
N VAL A 395 -4.43 5.29 -28.37
CA VAL A 395 -3.72 4.49 -29.39
C VAL A 395 -3.62 5.25 -30.72
N VAL A 396 -4.69 5.92 -31.15
CA VAL A 396 -4.66 6.70 -32.39
C VAL A 396 -3.66 7.86 -32.31
N VAL A 397 -3.68 8.62 -31.21
CA VAL A 397 -2.76 9.76 -31.02
C VAL A 397 -1.31 9.30 -31.02
N ILE A 398 -0.99 8.20 -30.34
CA ILE A 398 0.39 7.73 -30.26
C ILE A 398 0.90 7.16 -31.59
N LEU A 399 0.04 6.57 -32.42
CA LEU A 399 0.43 6.08 -33.76
C LEU A 399 0.81 7.23 -34.68
N VAL A 400 0.09 8.36 -34.60
CA VAL A 400 0.44 9.57 -35.35
C VAL A 400 1.74 10.18 -34.80
N ALA A 401 1.88 10.26 -33.47
CA ALA A 401 3.10 10.72 -32.83
C ALA A 401 4.31 9.86 -33.19
N TYR A 402 4.15 8.54 -33.26
CA TYR A 402 5.17 7.59 -33.69
C TYR A 402 5.62 7.83 -35.13
N ALA A 403 4.69 8.05 -36.05
CA ALA A 403 5.01 8.40 -37.43
C ALA A 403 5.76 9.73 -37.56
N ILE A 404 5.50 10.69 -36.67
CA ILE A 404 6.25 11.96 -36.59
C ILE A 404 7.65 11.70 -36.02
N ALA A 405 7.77 10.93 -34.94
CA ALA A 405 9.03 10.64 -34.26
C ALA A 405 10.03 9.91 -35.18
N LEU A 406 9.56 9.00 -36.04
CA LEU A 406 10.41 8.28 -36.99
C LEU A 406 11.01 9.17 -38.10
N LYS A 407 10.46 10.36 -38.35
CA LYS A 407 11.03 11.30 -39.34
C LYS A 407 12.34 11.95 -38.86
N GLY A 408 12.66 11.83 -37.57
CA GLY A 408 13.85 12.43 -36.96
C GLY A 408 13.74 13.95 -36.77
N GLY A 409 14.61 14.50 -35.94
CA GLY A 409 14.69 15.92 -35.60
C GLY A 409 15.30 16.14 -34.22
N GLY A 410 15.90 17.32 -33.99
CA GLY A 410 16.49 17.65 -32.68
C GLY A 410 15.44 17.77 -31.58
N LEU A 411 15.69 17.13 -30.43
CA LEU A 411 14.71 17.00 -29.35
C LEU A 411 14.24 18.37 -28.84
N LEU A 412 15.19 19.28 -28.57
CA LEU A 412 14.86 20.63 -28.08
C LEU A 412 13.96 21.39 -29.05
N GLY A 413 14.16 21.23 -30.36
CA GLY A 413 13.38 21.93 -31.38
C GLY A 413 11.93 21.45 -31.49
N ILE A 414 11.70 20.14 -31.35
CA ILE A 414 10.34 19.58 -31.37
C ILE A 414 9.58 20.01 -30.10
N VAL A 415 10.23 19.94 -28.94
CA VAL A 415 9.66 20.38 -27.65
C VAL A 415 9.33 21.87 -27.70
N ALA A 416 10.27 22.72 -28.14
CA ALA A 416 10.06 24.15 -28.25
C ALA A 416 8.85 24.47 -29.13
N TYR A 417 8.74 23.81 -30.29
CA TYR A 417 7.64 24.05 -31.22
C TYR A 417 6.27 23.70 -30.63
N ALA A 418 6.14 22.54 -29.98
CA ALA A 418 4.89 22.15 -29.31
C ALA A 418 4.57 23.06 -28.12
N TRP A 419 5.60 23.43 -27.34
CA TRP A 419 5.48 24.34 -26.20
C TRP A 419 5.00 25.73 -26.62
N ALA A 420 5.57 26.28 -27.70
CA ALA A 420 5.17 27.54 -28.32
C ALA A 420 3.72 27.54 -28.78
N GLY A 421 3.28 26.46 -29.42
CA GLY A 421 1.90 26.31 -29.89
C GLY A 421 0.87 26.52 -28.79
N PHE A 422 1.06 25.86 -27.65
CA PHE A 422 0.18 25.99 -26.50
C PHE A 422 0.27 27.36 -25.83
N GLY A 423 1.49 27.84 -25.58
CA GLY A 423 1.69 29.14 -24.94
C GLY A 423 1.08 30.29 -25.73
N ALA A 424 1.24 30.28 -27.05
CA ALA A 424 0.67 31.28 -27.94
C ALA A 424 -0.86 31.15 -28.07
N ALA A 425 -1.39 29.94 -28.27
CA ALA A 425 -2.82 29.75 -28.50
C ALA A 425 -3.66 29.95 -27.23
N PHE A 426 -3.24 29.38 -26.10
CA PHE A 426 -4.05 29.37 -24.88
C PHE A 426 -3.56 30.35 -23.81
N GLY A 427 -2.28 30.68 -23.73
CA GLY A 427 -1.74 31.53 -22.66
C GLY A 427 -2.47 32.88 -22.53
N PRO A 428 -2.51 33.70 -23.60
CA PRO A 428 -3.27 34.95 -23.63
C PRO A 428 -4.76 34.77 -23.34
N VAL A 429 -5.37 33.73 -23.93
CA VAL A 429 -6.81 33.49 -23.84
C VAL A 429 -7.22 33.09 -22.42
N VAL A 430 -6.42 32.25 -21.75
CA VAL A 430 -6.62 31.87 -20.35
C VAL A 430 -6.47 33.10 -19.44
N LEU A 431 -5.39 33.85 -19.57
CA LEU A 431 -5.16 35.06 -18.76
C LEU A 431 -6.28 36.09 -18.94
N LEU A 432 -6.65 36.41 -20.19
CA LEU A 432 -7.74 37.34 -20.48
C LEU A 432 -9.09 36.79 -19.99
N SER A 433 -9.36 35.49 -20.11
CA SER A 433 -10.61 34.91 -19.60
C SER A 433 -10.76 35.07 -18.08
N LEU A 434 -9.64 35.03 -17.35
CA LEU A 434 -9.56 35.09 -15.89
C LEU A 434 -9.44 36.52 -15.32
N TYR A 435 -9.12 37.52 -16.13
CA TYR A 435 -8.89 38.89 -15.65
C TYR A 435 -9.70 39.94 -16.41
N TRP A 436 -10.12 39.66 -17.64
CA TRP A 436 -10.85 40.60 -18.47
C TRP A 436 -12.34 40.22 -18.61
N PRO A 437 -13.25 40.88 -17.87
CA PRO A 437 -14.66 40.50 -17.83
C PRO A 437 -15.41 40.74 -19.15
N ARG A 438 -14.86 41.60 -20.04
CA ARG A 438 -15.50 41.98 -21.30
C ARG A 438 -15.17 41.05 -22.47
N MET A 439 -14.24 40.10 -22.29
CA MET A 439 -13.86 39.17 -23.35
C MET A 439 -15.07 38.34 -23.81
N THR A 440 -15.20 38.16 -25.13
CA THR A 440 -16.28 37.40 -25.78
C THR A 440 -15.77 36.04 -26.29
N TRP A 441 -16.69 35.13 -26.63
CA TRP A 441 -16.36 33.86 -27.27
C TRP A 441 -15.59 34.04 -28.59
N ALA A 442 -15.91 35.08 -29.37
CA ALA A 442 -15.23 35.40 -30.63
C ALA A 442 -13.78 35.85 -30.39
N GLY A 443 -13.54 36.63 -29.34
CA GLY A 443 -12.18 36.98 -28.91
C GLY A 443 -11.37 35.74 -28.50
N ALA A 444 -11.99 34.78 -27.81
CA ALA A 444 -11.33 33.53 -27.44
C ALA A 444 -10.93 32.70 -28.66
N ILE A 445 -11.83 32.49 -29.63
CA ILE A 445 -11.55 31.76 -30.87
C ILE A 445 -10.45 32.47 -31.68
N ALA A 446 -10.56 33.79 -31.86
CA ALA A 446 -9.59 34.57 -32.63
C ALA A 446 -8.18 34.47 -32.01
N GLY A 447 -8.07 34.55 -30.68
CA GLY A 447 -6.80 34.40 -29.98
C GLY A 447 -6.20 32.99 -30.13
N ILE A 448 -7.00 31.94 -29.95
CA ILE A 448 -6.54 30.55 -30.10
C ILE A 448 -6.02 30.29 -31.52
N LEU A 449 -6.82 30.64 -32.53
CA LEU A 449 -6.48 30.37 -33.93
C LEU A 449 -5.29 31.22 -34.40
N SER A 450 -5.23 32.51 -34.06
CA SER A 450 -4.13 33.36 -34.50
C SER A 450 -2.82 33.01 -33.80
N GLY A 451 -2.85 32.65 -32.52
CA GLY A 451 -1.68 32.14 -31.78
C GLY A 451 -1.14 30.85 -32.40
N ALA A 452 -2.01 29.86 -32.60
CA ALA A 452 -1.65 28.60 -33.23
C ALA A 452 -1.12 28.79 -34.66
N ALA A 453 -1.81 29.56 -35.50
CA ALA A 453 -1.40 29.82 -36.87
C ALA A 453 -0.06 30.56 -36.96
N THR A 454 0.19 31.50 -36.05
CA THR A 454 1.47 32.23 -36.00
C THR A 454 2.61 31.27 -35.75
N VAL A 455 2.50 30.37 -34.76
CA VAL A 455 3.52 29.36 -34.47
C VAL A 455 3.74 28.40 -35.65
N LEU A 456 2.66 27.93 -36.28
CA LEU A 456 2.75 27.01 -37.42
C LEU A 456 3.45 27.65 -38.64
N LEU A 457 3.17 28.92 -38.90
CA LEU A 457 3.64 29.64 -40.10
C LEU A 457 4.91 30.47 -39.86
N TRP A 458 5.36 30.64 -38.62
CA TRP A 458 6.46 31.56 -38.29
C TRP A 458 7.75 31.26 -39.06
N LYS A 459 8.10 29.96 -39.19
CA LYS A 459 9.30 29.53 -39.93
C LYS A 459 9.25 29.89 -41.41
N GLU A 460 8.05 29.90 -41.99
CA GLU A 460 7.83 30.31 -43.39
C GLU A 460 7.73 31.83 -43.52
N ILE A 461 7.12 32.53 -42.56
CA ILE A 461 6.88 33.98 -42.62
C ILE A 461 8.14 34.79 -42.29
N ASN A 462 8.91 34.38 -41.28
CA ASN A 462 10.05 35.15 -40.76
C ASN A 462 11.11 35.49 -41.82
N PRO A 463 11.46 34.61 -42.78
CA PRO A 463 12.33 34.96 -43.90
C PRO A 463 11.79 36.07 -44.81
N TYR A 464 10.47 36.20 -44.96
CA TYR A 464 9.83 37.20 -45.83
C TYR A 464 9.62 38.57 -45.15
N LEU A 465 9.92 38.71 -43.85
CA LEU A 465 9.79 39.98 -43.11
C LEU A 465 10.87 41.02 -43.44
N GLY A 466 11.82 40.71 -44.34
CA GLY A 466 12.82 41.64 -44.85
C GLY A 466 13.70 42.22 -43.72
N PRO A 467 13.78 43.56 -43.54
CA PRO A 467 14.59 44.18 -42.49
C PRO A 467 14.06 43.95 -41.05
N LEU A 468 12.85 43.39 -40.90
CA LEU A 468 12.28 42.95 -39.63
C LEU A 468 12.57 41.47 -39.33
N ARG A 469 13.37 40.78 -40.17
CA ARG A 469 13.82 39.40 -39.90
C ARG A 469 14.45 39.36 -38.52
N SER A 470 13.87 38.54 -37.66
CA SER A 470 14.31 38.41 -36.28
C SER A 470 14.48 36.94 -35.96
N ASP A 471 15.59 36.54 -35.34
CA ASP A 471 15.76 35.18 -34.82
C ASP A 471 14.97 34.97 -33.52
N VAL A 472 13.83 35.66 -33.39
CA VAL A 472 12.94 35.60 -32.22
C VAL A 472 12.22 34.26 -32.24
N TYR A 473 12.21 33.61 -31.07
CA TYR A 473 11.44 32.39 -30.84
C TYR A 473 9.94 32.61 -31.11
N GLU A 474 9.32 31.71 -31.89
CA GLU A 474 7.93 31.80 -32.36
C GLU A 474 6.87 32.04 -31.25
N MET A 475 7.17 31.69 -30.00
CA MET A 475 6.32 31.95 -28.84
C MET A 475 6.00 33.45 -28.68
N VAL A 476 7.00 34.33 -28.82
CA VAL A 476 6.84 35.78 -28.58
C VAL A 476 5.86 36.42 -29.55
N PRO A 477 6.05 36.35 -30.88
CA PRO A 477 5.09 36.90 -31.83
C PRO A 477 3.73 36.19 -31.74
N GLY A 478 3.71 34.87 -31.48
CA GLY A 478 2.48 34.12 -31.30
C GLY A 478 1.61 34.66 -30.15
N VAL A 479 2.21 34.87 -28.98
CA VAL A 479 1.54 35.45 -27.80
C VAL A 479 1.06 36.88 -28.07
N LEU A 480 1.86 37.70 -28.75
CA LEU A 480 1.48 39.08 -29.08
C LEU A 480 0.29 39.14 -30.06
N VAL A 481 0.34 38.35 -31.13
CA VAL A 481 -0.74 38.27 -32.14
C VAL A 481 -2.01 37.68 -31.53
N ALA A 482 -1.90 36.63 -30.71
CA ALA A 482 -3.04 36.06 -29.99
C ALA A 482 -3.67 37.05 -29.02
N THR A 483 -2.85 37.80 -28.26
CA THR A 483 -3.33 38.84 -27.34
C THR A 483 -4.04 39.96 -28.10
N ALA A 484 -3.44 40.46 -29.19
CA ALA A 484 -4.04 41.51 -30.01
C ALA A 484 -5.37 41.06 -30.63
N ALA A 485 -5.42 39.85 -31.21
CA ALA A 485 -6.64 39.28 -31.76
C ALA A 485 -7.72 39.09 -30.70
N ALA A 486 -7.37 38.56 -29.52
CA ALA A 486 -8.29 38.38 -28.42
C ALA A 486 -8.86 39.72 -27.90
N LEU A 487 -8.04 40.77 -27.82
CA LEU A 487 -8.47 42.11 -27.41
C LEU A 487 -9.36 42.80 -28.45
N LEU A 488 -8.99 42.72 -29.74
CA LEU A 488 -9.73 43.34 -30.83
C LEU A 488 -11.11 42.67 -31.01
N PHE A 489 -11.12 41.36 -31.27
CA PHE A 489 -12.38 40.63 -31.45
C PHE A 489 -13.17 40.54 -30.14
N GLY A 490 -12.50 40.42 -29.00
CA GLY A 490 -13.14 40.43 -27.68
C GLY A 490 -13.83 41.75 -27.34
N ARG A 491 -13.42 42.88 -27.93
CA ARG A 491 -14.04 44.18 -27.70
C ARG A 491 -15.14 44.50 -28.71
N PHE A 492 -14.97 44.10 -29.96
CA PHE A 492 -15.81 44.55 -31.07
C PHE A 492 -16.75 43.46 -31.64
N VAL A 493 -16.54 42.18 -31.32
CA VAL A 493 -17.28 41.05 -31.91
C VAL A 493 -17.83 40.12 -30.82
N GLY A 494 -19.11 39.77 -30.94
CA GLY A 494 -19.80 38.90 -29.98
C GLY A 494 -20.38 39.64 -28.78
N ARG A 495 -21.13 38.91 -27.94
CA ARG A 495 -21.74 39.46 -26.72
C ARG A 495 -20.88 39.09 -25.51
N PRO A 496 -20.64 40.03 -24.57
CA PRO A 496 -19.98 39.70 -23.32
C PRO A 496 -20.86 38.73 -22.50
N PRO A 497 -20.25 37.83 -21.73
CA PRO A 497 -20.98 36.83 -20.94
C PRO A 497 -21.90 37.50 -19.90
N ARG A 498 -23.09 36.93 -19.70
CA ARG A 498 -24.14 37.49 -18.83
C ARG A 498 -23.94 37.07 -17.38
N ARG A 499 -23.41 35.88 -17.15
CA ARG A 499 -22.97 35.39 -15.85
C ARG A 499 -21.75 36.20 -15.41
N ALA A 500 -22.02 37.36 -14.83
CA ALA A 500 -21.02 38.19 -14.20
C ALA A 500 -20.52 37.50 -12.93
N PHE A 501 -19.50 36.65 -13.06
CA PHE A 501 -18.79 36.06 -11.92
C PHE A 501 -18.01 37.10 -11.08
N TRP A 502 -18.05 38.37 -11.47
CA TRP A 502 -17.34 39.52 -10.89
C TRP A 502 -18.31 40.56 -10.31
N ARG A 503 -18.84 40.34 -9.10
CA ARG A 503 -19.32 41.44 -8.26
C ARG A 503 -19.07 41.14 -6.79
N MET A 504 -18.18 41.94 -6.19
CA MET A 504 -18.15 42.42 -4.79
C MET A 504 -17.08 43.53 -4.74
N PRO A 505 -17.12 44.51 -3.82
CA PRO A 505 -18.20 45.42 -3.41
C PRO A 505 -17.76 46.90 -3.60
N GLY A 506 -18.71 47.82 -3.83
CA GLY A 506 -18.43 49.26 -3.89
C GLY A 506 -18.95 49.92 -5.16
N GLY A 507 -20.14 50.51 -5.09
CA GLY A 507 -20.75 51.27 -6.17
C GLY A 507 -22.19 51.59 -5.80
N GLY A 508 -22.44 52.86 -5.43
CA GLY A 508 -23.66 53.33 -4.78
C GLY A 508 -24.96 52.91 -5.46
N VAL A 509 -25.88 52.41 -4.64
CA VAL A 509 -27.24 52.08 -5.07
C VAL A 509 -28.09 53.35 -4.96
N SER A 510 -28.61 53.86 -6.07
CA SER A 510 -29.60 54.93 -6.06
C SER A 510 -30.88 54.44 -5.37
N GLN A 511 -31.47 55.27 -4.50
CA GLN A 511 -32.69 54.98 -3.72
C GLN A 511 -33.87 54.41 -4.55
N LEU A 512 -33.96 54.72 -5.85
CA LEU A 512 -35.02 54.25 -6.75
C LEU A 512 -34.98 52.75 -7.12
N LYS A 513 -33.98 51.96 -6.70
CA LYS A 513 -33.92 50.50 -6.93
C LYS A 513 -33.98 49.64 -5.67
N LEU A 514 -33.98 50.26 -4.49
CA LEU A 514 -33.99 49.54 -3.22
C LEU A 514 -35.38 49.05 -2.83
N THR A 515 -36.45 49.80 -3.14
CA THR A 515 -37.81 49.43 -2.76
C THR A 515 -38.26 48.09 -3.36
N PRO A 516 -38.13 47.82 -4.69
CA PRO A 516 -38.51 46.52 -5.24
C PRO A 516 -37.65 45.37 -4.71
N PHE A 517 -36.36 45.63 -4.43
CA PHE A 517 -35.43 44.67 -3.86
C PHE A 517 -35.82 44.28 -2.44
N PHE A 518 -36.10 45.25 -1.58
CA PHE A 518 -36.54 45.01 -0.20
C PHE A 518 -37.91 44.33 -0.14
N THR A 519 -38.83 44.65 -1.05
CA THR A 519 -40.17 44.04 -1.10
C THR A 519 -40.16 42.60 -1.62
N HIS A 520 -39.38 42.27 -2.66
CA HIS A 520 -39.41 40.96 -3.33
C HIS A 520 -38.21 40.04 -2.99
N ALA A 521 -37.39 40.40 -1.99
CA ALA A 521 -36.26 39.57 -1.61
C ALA A 521 -36.75 38.16 -1.18
N PRO A 522 -36.08 37.07 -1.61
CA PRO A 522 -36.44 35.70 -1.22
C PRO A 522 -36.12 35.36 0.25
N VAL A 523 -35.67 36.35 1.02
CA VAL A 523 -35.28 36.24 2.44
C VAL A 523 -36.19 37.14 3.28
N GLY A 524 -36.55 36.71 4.48
CA GLY A 524 -37.34 37.54 5.39
C GLY A 524 -36.48 38.67 5.94
N MET A 525 -36.97 39.90 5.94
CA MET A 525 -36.23 41.07 6.44
C MET A 525 -37.10 41.92 7.37
N ALA A 526 -36.51 42.43 8.45
CA ALA A 526 -37.15 43.34 9.39
C ALA A 526 -36.18 44.47 9.80
N VAL A 527 -36.75 45.63 10.08
CA VAL A 527 -36.08 46.82 10.61
C VAL A 527 -36.75 47.18 11.93
N LEU A 528 -35.95 47.41 12.96
CA LEU A 528 -36.36 47.76 14.31
C LEU A 528 -35.68 49.06 14.74
N ASP A 529 -36.36 49.84 15.58
CA ASP A 529 -35.79 51.06 16.18
C ASP A 529 -34.80 50.73 17.33
N ALA A 530 -34.26 51.77 17.97
CA ALA A 530 -33.31 51.65 19.07
C ALA A 530 -33.91 50.97 20.33
N ASP A 531 -35.25 50.95 20.45
CA ASP A 531 -35.99 50.28 21.53
C ASP A 531 -36.43 48.85 21.13
N LEU A 532 -35.91 48.34 20.00
CA LEU A 532 -36.20 47.03 19.42
C LEU A 532 -37.68 46.82 19.08
N ARG A 533 -38.37 47.88 18.64
CA ARG A 533 -39.73 47.79 18.09
C ARG A 533 -39.70 47.69 16.58
N TYR A 534 -40.54 46.85 15.99
CA TYR A 534 -40.59 46.70 14.53
C TYR A 534 -41.10 47.96 13.84
N VAL A 535 -40.29 48.51 12.94
CA VAL A 535 -40.61 49.71 12.14
C VAL A 535 -40.96 49.34 10.70
N TRP A 536 -40.37 48.26 10.18
CA TRP A 536 -40.65 47.78 8.82
C TRP A 536 -40.35 46.29 8.67
N VAL A 537 -41.10 45.59 7.82
CA VAL A 537 -40.88 44.18 7.45
C VAL A 537 -41.21 43.98 5.96
N ASN A 538 -40.60 42.98 5.32
CA ASN A 538 -40.93 42.62 3.93
C ASN A 538 -41.98 41.52 3.81
N GLU A 539 -42.55 41.37 2.62
CA GLU A 539 -43.62 40.40 2.33
C GLU A 539 -43.21 38.95 2.63
N ARG A 540 -41.93 38.61 2.46
CA ARG A 540 -41.43 37.25 2.75
C ARG A 540 -41.47 36.93 4.25
N LEU A 541 -41.21 37.92 5.10
CA LEU A 541 -41.29 37.77 6.55
C LEU A 541 -42.74 37.88 7.06
N ASP A 542 -43.57 38.68 6.39
CA ASP A 542 -45.02 38.79 6.63
C ASP A 542 -45.76 37.44 6.44
N ARG A 543 -45.36 36.67 5.42
CA ARG A 543 -45.88 35.31 5.20
C ARG A 543 -45.48 34.29 6.26
N LEU A 544 -44.46 34.57 7.07
CA LEU A 544 -44.03 33.71 8.18
C LEU A 544 -44.79 34.06 9.47
N ILE A 545 -45.02 35.35 9.74
CA ILE A 545 -45.87 35.88 10.83
C ILE A 545 -46.54 37.20 10.38
N PRO A 546 -47.88 37.36 10.49
CA PRO A 546 -48.63 38.48 9.89
C PRO A 546 -48.29 39.90 10.38
N LEU A 547 -48.38 40.88 9.45
CA LEU A 547 -47.99 42.30 9.59
C LEU A 547 -48.69 43.05 10.73
N GLU A 548 -49.99 42.77 10.95
CA GLU A 548 -50.87 43.48 11.89
C GLU A 548 -50.48 43.27 13.37
N GLN A 549 -49.63 42.27 13.64
CA GLN A 549 -49.21 41.91 14.99
C GLN A 549 -47.78 42.36 15.33
N ARG A 550 -47.04 42.99 14.39
CA ARG A 550 -45.60 43.28 14.57
C ARG A 550 -45.26 44.76 14.65
N LEU A 551 -45.78 45.59 13.75
CA LEU A 551 -45.37 46.99 13.64
C LEU A 551 -45.67 47.77 14.94
N GLY A 552 -44.64 48.43 15.51
CA GLY A 552 -44.70 49.18 16.76
C GLY A 552 -44.53 48.35 18.05
N ARG A 553 -44.51 47.01 17.97
CA ARG A 553 -44.34 46.12 19.13
C ARG A 553 -42.88 45.69 19.32
N PRO A 554 -42.43 45.45 20.56
CA PRO A 554 -41.09 44.94 20.85
C PRO A 554 -40.96 43.44 20.50
N VAL A 555 -39.74 42.99 20.23
CA VAL A 555 -39.42 41.59 19.84
C VAL A 555 -40.02 40.53 20.79
N ARG A 556 -39.93 40.77 22.11
CA ARG A 556 -40.52 39.92 23.17
C ARG A 556 -42.03 39.70 23.12
N GLU A 557 -42.79 40.59 22.48
CA GLU A 557 -44.25 40.46 22.35
C GLU A 557 -44.65 39.70 21.07
N VAL A 558 -43.68 39.37 20.21
CA VAL A 558 -43.90 38.86 18.85
C VAL A 558 -43.31 37.45 18.65
N LEU A 559 -42.18 37.14 19.27
CA LEU A 559 -41.52 35.82 19.17
C LEU A 559 -41.77 34.99 20.44
N PRO A 560 -41.72 33.64 20.37
CA PRO A 560 -41.72 32.77 21.54
C PRO A 560 -40.62 33.15 22.54
N GLU A 561 -40.87 33.01 23.84
CA GLU A 561 -40.05 33.57 24.93
C GLU A 561 -38.54 33.22 24.83
N LEU A 562 -38.21 31.96 24.56
CA LEU A 562 -36.83 31.48 24.35
C LEU A 562 -36.14 32.08 23.11
N GLU A 563 -36.87 32.24 22.00
CA GLU A 563 -36.33 32.83 20.77
C GLU A 563 -36.20 34.36 20.90
N ALA A 564 -37.15 34.99 21.61
CA ALA A 564 -37.16 36.43 21.86
C ALA A 564 -35.97 36.89 22.69
N GLU A 565 -35.63 36.19 23.78
CA GLU A 565 -34.49 36.54 24.63
C GLU A 565 -33.17 36.46 23.87
N ALA A 566 -32.98 35.41 23.06
CA ALA A 566 -31.78 35.23 22.25
C ALA A 566 -31.66 36.30 21.15
N PHE A 567 -32.77 36.64 20.49
CA PHE A 567 -32.81 37.69 19.49
C PHE A 567 -32.53 39.07 20.10
N GLU A 568 -33.16 39.41 21.23
CA GLU A 568 -32.91 40.69 21.92
C GLU A 568 -31.45 40.81 22.38
N THR A 569 -30.88 39.72 22.91
CA THR A 569 -29.47 39.72 23.35
C THR A 569 -28.53 40.01 22.19
N ASN A 570 -28.72 39.35 21.05
CA ASN A 570 -27.92 39.58 19.86
C ASN A 570 -28.12 40.99 19.30
N MET A 571 -29.36 41.49 19.23
CA MET A 571 -29.65 42.84 18.74
C MET A 571 -29.06 43.94 19.66
N ARG A 572 -29.16 43.80 20.98
CA ARG A 572 -28.55 44.75 21.94
C ARG A 572 -27.03 44.71 21.86
N SER A 573 -26.44 43.54 21.66
CA SER A 573 -24.99 43.39 21.43
C SER A 573 -24.55 44.16 20.17
N VAL A 574 -25.32 44.07 19.08
CA VAL A 574 -25.05 44.81 17.84
C VAL A 574 -25.15 46.33 18.06
N LEU A 575 -26.16 46.81 18.81
CA LEU A 575 -26.31 48.24 19.15
C LEU A 575 -25.17 48.74 20.05
N ALA A 576 -24.74 47.94 21.03
CA ALA A 576 -23.69 48.34 21.96
C ALA A 576 -22.28 48.31 21.34
N THR A 577 -22.00 47.31 20.50
CA THR A 577 -20.65 47.05 19.95
C THR A 577 -20.46 47.60 18.55
N GLY A 578 -21.54 47.86 17.82
CA GLY A 578 -21.53 48.22 16.40
C GLY A 578 -21.06 47.09 15.47
N ARG A 579 -20.82 45.87 15.97
CA ARG A 579 -20.40 44.72 15.17
C ARG A 579 -21.62 43.88 14.78
N PRO A 580 -21.78 43.49 13.51
CA PRO A 580 -22.89 42.64 13.08
C PRO A 580 -22.73 41.22 13.63
N VAL A 581 -23.85 40.56 13.92
CA VAL A 581 -23.91 39.14 14.26
C VAL A 581 -24.41 38.40 13.03
N MET A 582 -23.58 37.52 12.49
CA MET A 582 -23.85 36.79 11.25
C MET A 582 -24.23 35.34 11.54
N ASP A 583 -25.11 34.79 10.71
CA ASP A 583 -25.45 33.37 10.66
C ASP A 583 -25.82 32.74 12.01
N TYR A 584 -26.59 33.46 12.84
CA TYR A 584 -27.16 32.92 14.07
C TYR A 584 -28.22 31.87 13.73
N GLU A 585 -27.84 30.60 13.85
CA GLU A 585 -28.71 29.46 13.58
C GLU A 585 -29.54 29.07 14.81
N PHE A 586 -30.85 28.91 14.63
CA PHE A 586 -31.76 28.46 15.67
C PHE A 586 -32.82 27.51 15.10
N ARG A 587 -33.41 26.70 15.99
CA ARG A 587 -34.44 25.71 15.66
C ARG A 587 -35.76 26.15 16.27
N GLY A 588 -36.78 26.23 15.43
CA GLY A 588 -38.14 26.56 15.85
C GLY A 588 -39.17 25.65 15.18
N PRO A 589 -40.38 25.52 15.75
CA PRO A 589 -41.50 24.95 15.04
C PRO A 589 -41.81 25.78 13.79
N SER A 590 -42.30 25.14 12.73
CA SER A 590 -42.81 25.89 11.59
C SER A 590 -44.10 26.61 12.02
N TYR A 591 -44.15 27.93 11.90
CA TYR A 591 -45.33 28.72 12.29
C TYR A 591 -46.61 28.33 11.53
N THR A 592 -46.49 27.71 10.35
CA THR A 592 -47.61 27.17 9.57
C THR A 592 -47.95 25.70 9.87
N ASP A 593 -47.03 24.96 10.50
CA ASP A 593 -47.14 23.51 10.77
C ASP A 593 -46.38 23.16 12.06
N PRO A 594 -47.05 23.19 13.23
CA PRO A 594 -46.40 23.05 14.53
C PRO A 594 -45.63 21.74 14.72
N ASP A 595 -46.01 20.67 13.99
CA ASP A 595 -45.39 19.35 14.10
C ASP A 595 -44.09 19.23 13.30
N ARG A 596 -43.77 20.22 12.45
CA ARG A 596 -42.60 20.19 11.56
C ARG A 596 -41.53 21.16 12.04
N ARG A 597 -40.41 20.63 12.54
CA ARG A 597 -39.25 21.43 12.94
C ARG A 597 -38.51 21.98 11.72
N ARG A 598 -38.15 23.26 11.75
CA ARG A 598 -37.33 23.93 10.73
C ARG A 598 -36.10 24.57 11.36
N ALA A 599 -35.05 24.71 10.56
CA ALA A 599 -33.82 25.41 10.95
C ALA A 599 -33.76 26.75 10.20
N PHE A 600 -33.53 27.83 10.96
CA PHE A 600 -33.43 29.17 10.42
C PHE A 600 -32.06 29.76 10.75
N SER A 601 -31.52 30.56 9.83
CA SER A 601 -30.32 31.35 10.06
C SER A 601 -30.68 32.83 10.01
N ALA A 602 -30.39 33.55 11.09
CA ALA A 602 -30.66 34.97 11.24
C ALA A 602 -29.36 35.77 11.29
N SER A 603 -29.32 36.93 10.64
CA SER A 603 -28.18 37.85 10.72
C SER A 603 -28.67 39.25 11.11
N PHE A 604 -27.99 39.88 12.07
CA PHE A 604 -28.36 41.14 12.70
C PHE A 604 -27.33 42.23 12.41
N PHE A 605 -27.80 43.42 12.03
CA PHE A 605 -26.97 44.53 11.58
C PHE A 605 -27.42 45.86 12.20
N GLY A 606 -26.47 46.62 12.75
CA GLY A 606 -26.74 47.96 13.29
C GLY A 606 -26.95 48.97 12.17
N MET A 607 -27.89 49.89 12.36
CA MET A 607 -28.12 51.02 11.46
C MET A 607 -27.64 52.30 12.11
N LYS A 608 -26.85 53.07 11.36
CA LYS A 608 -26.35 54.39 11.80
C LYS A 608 -26.90 55.50 10.92
N ASP A 609 -27.18 56.65 11.54
CA ASP A 609 -27.58 57.86 10.84
C ASP A 609 -26.38 58.51 10.13
N ARG A 610 -26.62 59.60 9.39
CA ARG A 610 -25.55 60.35 8.68
C ARG A 610 -24.51 60.99 9.61
N GLN A 611 -24.78 61.05 10.92
CA GLN A 611 -23.89 61.58 11.94
C GLN A 611 -23.20 60.45 12.75
N GLY A 612 -23.42 59.18 12.38
CA GLY A 612 -22.80 58.01 12.99
C GLY A 612 -23.48 57.49 14.26
N ARG A 613 -24.67 57.98 14.60
CA ARG A 613 -25.45 57.54 15.78
C ARG A 613 -26.30 56.33 15.43
N ASP A 614 -26.37 55.35 16.33
CA ASP A 614 -27.22 54.16 16.14
C ASP A 614 -28.70 54.54 16.19
N VAL A 615 -29.42 54.22 15.11
CA VAL A 615 -30.86 54.52 14.91
C VAL A 615 -31.74 53.28 14.96
N GLY A 616 -31.14 52.09 15.00
CA GLY A 616 -31.86 50.83 15.13
C GLY A 616 -31.08 49.62 14.63
N VAL A 617 -31.75 48.48 14.51
CA VAL A 617 -31.18 47.22 14.02
C VAL A 617 -32.05 46.70 12.89
N TRP A 618 -31.46 46.15 11.85
CA TRP A 618 -32.21 45.35 10.88
C TRP A 618 -31.68 43.92 10.87
N TYR A 619 -32.55 42.96 10.63
CA TYR A 619 -32.19 41.56 10.54
C TYR A 619 -32.76 40.90 9.29
N MET A 620 -32.06 39.87 8.83
CA MET A 620 -32.57 38.97 7.81
C MET A 620 -32.65 37.55 8.33
N ILE A 621 -33.61 36.78 7.84
CA ILE A 621 -33.81 35.37 8.20
C ILE A 621 -33.98 34.53 6.93
N ILE A 622 -33.29 33.41 6.89
CA ILE A 622 -33.35 32.41 5.82
C ILE A 622 -33.71 31.04 6.37
N ASP A 623 -34.53 30.30 5.63
CA ASP A 623 -34.80 28.89 5.90
C ASP A 623 -33.60 28.08 5.41
N VAL A 624 -32.88 27.46 6.35
CA VAL A 624 -31.70 26.62 6.08
C VAL A 624 -31.97 25.15 6.35
N THR A 625 -33.24 24.74 6.43
CA THR A 625 -33.61 23.38 6.84
C THR A 625 -33.01 22.31 5.93
N GLU A 626 -33.02 22.50 4.60
CA GLU A 626 -32.39 21.56 3.66
C GLU A 626 -30.86 21.48 3.84
N ARG A 627 -30.20 22.64 4.03
CA ARG A 627 -28.75 22.71 4.26
C ARG A 627 -28.38 22.02 5.57
N TRP A 628 -29.17 22.22 6.61
CA TRP A 628 -28.97 21.60 7.91
C TRP A 628 -29.14 20.08 7.83
N TRP A 629 -30.21 19.57 7.20
CA TRP A 629 -30.38 18.13 6.99
C TRP A 629 -29.28 17.51 6.11
N ALA A 630 -28.81 18.24 5.10
CA ALA A 630 -27.67 17.79 4.29
C ALA A 630 -26.38 17.72 5.12
N GLN A 631 -26.14 18.69 6.01
CA GLN A 631 -25.00 18.68 6.93
C GLN A 631 -25.09 17.55 7.95
N GLU A 632 -26.26 17.31 8.54
CA GLU A 632 -26.50 16.22 9.50
C GLU A 632 -26.28 14.85 8.83
N ARG A 633 -26.76 14.69 7.58
CA ARG A 633 -26.52 13.49 6.77
C ARG A 633 -25.04 13.27 6.45
N LEU A 634 -24.33 14.33 6.10
CA LEU A 634 -22.88 14.29 5.86
C LEU A 634 -22.11 13.96 7.14
N ALA A 635 -22.52 14.53 8.28
CA ALA A 635 -21.93 14.24 9.58
C ALA A 635 -22.12 12.76 9.96
N LEU A 636 -23.32 12.21 9.78
CA LEU A 636 -23.59 10.79 10.02
C LEU A 636 -22.73 9.89 9.10
N LEU A 637 -22.64 10.20 7.81
CA LEU A 637 -21.80 9.43 6.87
C LEU A 637 -20.30 9.53 7.18
N ASN A 638 -19.84 10.67 7.71
CA ASN A 638 -18.44 10.87 8.08
C ASN A 638 -18.10 10.14 9.37
N ASN A 639 -18.97 10.23 10.39
CA ASN A 639 -18.81 9.51 11.66
C ASN A 639 -18.84 7.99 11.45
N ALA A 640 -19.82 7.50 10.67
CA ALA A 640 -19.91 6.10 10.30
C ALA A 640 -18.67 5.63 9.51
N GLY A 641 -18.12 6.47 8.61
CA GLY A 641 -16.90 6.15 7.88
C GLY A 641 -15.63 6.06 8.74
N ALA A 642 -15.61 6.72 9.90
CA ALA A 642 -14.48 6.66 10.84
C ALA A 642 -14.59 5.49 11.83
N ARG A 643 -15.82 5.05 12.14
CA ARG A 643 -16.08 4.05 13.19
C ARG A 643 -16.37 2.66 12.64
N ILE A 644 -17.15 2.52 11.56
CA ILE A 644 -17.55 1.22 11.01
C ILE A 644 -16.35 0.55 10.32
N GLY A 645 -15.97 -0.62 10.83
CA GLY A 645 -14.82 -1.39 10.34
C GLY A 645 -13.51 -0.94 10.96
N SER A 646 -13.57 -0.25 12.11
CA SER A 646 -12.38 0.13 12.88
C SER A 646 -11.65 -1.08 13.46
N THR A 647 -12.40 -2.16 13.68
CA THR A 647 -11.91 -3.44 14.19
C THR A 647 -12.10 -4.48 13.07
N LEU A 648 -11.05 -5.21 12.68
CA LEU A 648 -11.12 -6.29 11.68
C LEU A 648 -11.87 -7.53 12.21
N ASP A 649 -12.95 -7.30 12.95
CA ASP A 649 -13.81 -8.28 13.59
C ASP A 649 -15.23 -8.17 13.01
N VAL A 650 -15.76 -9.30 12.53
CA VAL A 650 -17.05 -9.40 11.85
C VAL A 650 -18.20 -8.96 12.76
N SER A 651 -18.23 -9.46 14.00
CA SER A 651 -19.32 -9.18 14.95
C SER A 651 -19.25 -7.73 15.42
N ARG A 652 -18.05 -7.24 15.70
CA ARG A 652 -17.89 -5.85 16.15
C ARG A 652 -18.22 -4.84 15.05
N THR A 653 -17.82 -5.10 13.81
CA THR A 653 -18.20 -4.24 12.67
C THR A 653 -19.73 -4.21 12.46
N ALA A 654 -20.41 -5.34 12.66
CA ALA A 654 -21.88 -5.41 12.59
C ALA A 654 -22.54 -4.63 13.74
N GLN A 655 -21.98 -4.67 14.94
CA GLN A 655 -22.44 -3.89 16.09
C GLN A 655 -22.22 -2.38 15.88
N GLU A 656 -21.06 -1.97 15.36
CA GLU A 656 -20.75 -0.58 15.02
C GLU A 656 -21.78 0.01 14.03
N LEU A 657 -22.23 -0.77 13.04
CA LEU A 657 -23.31 -0.36 12.15
C LEU A 657 -24.62 -0.09 12.91
N ALA A 658 -24.98 -0.96 13.87
CA ALA A 658 -26.18 -0.76 14.67
C ALA A 658 -26.07 0.48 15.58
N ASP A 659 -24.91 0.67 16.22
CA ASP A 659 -24.63 1.79 17.11
C ASP A 659 -24.68 3.14 16.40
N GLU A 660 -24.12 3.26 15.20
CA GLU A 660 -24.11 4.53 14.46
C GLU A 660 -25.49 4.89 13.89
N CYS A 661 -26.36 3.90 13.64
CA CYS A 661 -27.67 4.14 13.06
C CYS A 661 -28.74 4.54 14.09
N VAL A 662 -28.48 4.36 15.39
CA VAL A 662 -29.40 4.67 16.48
C VAL A 662 -28.80 5.77 17.38
N PRO A 663 -29.51 6.89 17.66
CA PRO A 663 -30.89 7.20 17.29
C PRO A 663 -31.02 7.91 15.93
N ALA A 664 -29.94 8.12 15.17
CA ALA A 664 -29.94 9.05 14.04
C ALA A 664 -30.96 8.67 12.94
N LEU A 665 -31.00 7.39 12.56
CA LEU A 665 -31.76 6.89 11.41
C LEU A 665 -33.00 6.07 11.83
N ALA A 666 -32.89 5.26 12.87
CA ALA A 666 -33.97 4.37 13.34
C ALA A 666 -34.05 4.32 14.87
N ASP A 667 -35.19 3.83 15.38
CA ASP A 667 -35.40 3.64 16.81
C ASP A 667 -34.85 2.28 17.28
N PHE A 668 -34.81 1.30 16.37
CA PHE A 668 -34.19 -0.01 16.58
C PHE A 668 -33.48 -0.47 15.30
N VAL A 669 -32.29 -1.04 15.45
CA VAL A 669 -31.51 -1.64 14.36
C VAL A 669 -31.02 -3.02 14.78
N ALA A 670 -31.16 -3.99 13.89
CA ALA A 670 -30.57 -5.31 14.04
C ALA A 670 -29.84 -5.74 12.76
N VAL A 671 -28.67 -6.34 12.93
CA VAL A 671 -27.82 -6.84 11.84
C VAL A 671 -27.70 -8.35 12.00
N ASP A 672 -28.24 -9.07 11.02
CA ASP A 672 -28.25 -10.53 10.97
C ASP A 672 -27.34 -10.98 9.83
N LEU A 673 -26.28 -11.73 10.14
CA LEU A 673 -25.30 -12.25 9.16
C LEU A 673 -25.53 -13.72 8.88
N LEU A 674 -25.12 -14.20 7.71
CA LEU A 674 -25.09 -15.64 7.41
C LEU A 674 -24.08 -16.33 8.33
N ASP A 675 -24.40 -17.54 8.77
CA ASP A 675 -23.53 -18.32 9.68
C ASP A 675 -22.11 -18.49 9.10
N THR A 676 -22.02 -18.78 7.80
CA THR A 676 -20.75 -18.89 7.08
C THR A 676 -19.90 -17.62 7.13
N VAL A 677 -20.51 -16.44 7.19
CA VAL A 677 -19.78 -15.16 7.25
C VAL A 677 -19.13 -14.96 8.62
N ILE A 678 -19.79 -15.39 9.68
CA ILE A 678 -19.24 -15.32 11.04
C ILE A 678 -18.04 -16.26 11.18
N GLU A 679 -18.08 -17.41 10.51
CA GLU A 679 -16.98 -18.39 10.47
C GLU A 679 -15.81 -17.96 9.54
N GLY A 680 -15.95 -16.86 8.79
CA GLY A 680 -14.94 -16.41 7.83
C GLY A 680 -15.08 -17.02 6.43
N GLU A 681 -16.00 -17.96 6.25
CA GLU A 681 -16.25 -18.66 4.97
C GLU A 681 -16.96 -17.77 3.95
N GLU A 682 -16.79 -18.10 2.67
CA GLU A 682 -17.40 -17.34 1.57
C GLU A 682 -18.82 -17.85 1.26
N PRO A 683 -19.86 -17.00 1.36
CA PRO A 683 -21.19 -17.39 0.94
C PRO A 683 -21.24 -17.73 -0.55
N ALA A 684 -22.11 -18.66 -0.93
CA ALA A 684 -22.32 -19.00 -2.34
C ALA A 684 -22.81 -17.76 -3.14
N PRO A 685 -22.31 -17.54 -4.37
CA PRO A 685 -22.75 -16.43 -5.20
C PRO A 685 -24.18 -16.63 -5.69
N GLY A 686 -25.08 -15.70 -5.38
CA GLY A 686 -26.49 -15.73 -5.77
C GLY A 686 -27.44 -15.32 -4.64
N PRO A 687 -28.76 -15.29 -4.89
CA PRO A 687 -29.75 -15.12 -3.84
C PRO A 687 -29.66 -16.30 -2.86
N VAL A 688 -29.71 -15.99 -1.56
CA VAL A 688 -29.61 -17.01 -0.51
C VAL A 688 -30.86 -17.92 -0.59
N GLY A 689 -30.72 -19.22 -0.35
CA GLY A 689 -31.83 -20.19 -0.43
C GLY A 689 -33.04 -19.83 0.45
N MET A 690 -34.18 -20.50 0.24
CA MET A 690 -35.49 -20.16 0.85
C MET A 690 -35.52 -20.07 2.39
N LEU A 691 -34.58 -20.70 3.09
CA LEU A 691 -34.46 -20.70 4.55
C LEU A 691 -32.99 -20.54 4.97
N PRO A 692 -32.43 -19.32 4.90
CA PRO A 692 -31.04 -19.09 5.29
C PRO A 692 -30.88 -19.18 6.81
N VAL A 693 -29.82 -19.83 7.28
CA VAL A 693 -29.44 -19.79 8.70
C VAL A 693 -28.65 -18.50 8.93
N LEU A 694 -29.28 -17.58 9.65
CA LEU A 694 -28.69 -16.31 10.04
C LEU A 694 -28.32 -16.34 11.52
N ARG A 695 -27.40 -15.48 11.94
CA ARG A 695 -27.10 -15.19 13.34
C ARG A 695 -27.10 -13.70 13.59
N ARG A 696 -27.61 -13.30 14.76
CA ARG A 696 -27.60 -11.90 15.18
C ARG A 696 -26.17 -11.47 15.47
N ALA A 697 -25.62 -10.59 14.64
CA ALA A 697 -24.25 -10.10 14.77
C ALA A 697 -24.16 -8.74 15.48
N GLY A 698 -25.22 -7.93 15.42
CA GLY A 698 -25.29 -6.66 16.14
C GLY A 698 -26.72 -6.16 16.32
N GLN A 699 -26.96 -5.40 17.38
CA GLN A 699 -28.25 -4.76 17.64
C GLN A 699 -28.14 -3.51 18.50
N GLN A 700 -29.05 -2.55 18.30
CA GLN A 700 -29.12 -1.33 19.10
C GLN A 700 -30.55 -0.79 19.16
N SER A 701 -30.93 -0.19 20.29
CA SER A 701 -32.25 0.44 20.50
C SER A 701 -32.10 1.78 21.19
N VAL A 702 -33.04 2.70 20.94
CA VAL A 702 -33.22 3.93 21.74
C VAL A 702 -33.71 3.63 23.16
N ARG A 703 -34.23 2.42 23.42
CA ARG A 703 -34.66 1.97 24.74
C ARG A 703 -33.53 1.20 25.40
N GLU A 704 -33.22 1.57 26.63
CA GLU A 704 -32.15 0.97 27.42
C GLU A 704 -32.35 -0.55 27.55
N GLY A 705 -31.27 -1.32 27.32
CA GLY A 705 -31.29 -2.79 27.40
C GLY A 705 -31.85 -3.52 26.18
N CYS A 706 -32.22 -2.82 25.09
CA CYS A 706 -32.80 -3.43 23.88
C CYS A 706 -33.98 -4.40 24.14
N PRO A 707 -35.02 -4.01 24.92
CA PRO A 707 -36.14 -4.89 25.26
C PRO A 707 -36.93 -5.36 24.03
N GLU A 708 -36.81 -4.64 22.92
CA GLU A 708 -37.44 -4.93 21.63
C GLU A 708 -36.78 -6.10 20.89
N ALA A 709 -35.56 -6.46 21.28
CA ALA A 709 -34.85 -7.59 20.69
C ALA A 709 -35.32 -8.91 21.33
N SER A 710 -36.14 -9.68 20.62
CA SER A 710 -36.54 -11.02 21.05
C SER A 710 -35.40 -12.06 20.95
N LEU A 711 -34.24 -11.68 20.41
CA LEU A 711 -33.06 -12.53 20.18
C LEU A 711 -31.82 -11.77 20.66
N ALA A 712 -30.91 -12.44 21.35
CA ALA A 712 -29.63 -11.88 21.78
C ALA A 712 -28.58 -11.92 20.65
N VAL A 713 -27.52 -11.13 20.78
CA VAL A 713 -26.35 -11.23 19.90
C VAL A 713 -25.74 -12.63 20.03
N GLY A 714 -25.51 -13.30 18.90
CA GLY A 714 -25.05 -14.69 18.81
C GLY A 714 -26.16 -15.72 18.54
N ASP A 715 -27.43 -15.38 18.80
CA ASP A 715 -28.55 -16.29 18.60
C ASP A 715 -28.81 -16.57 17.12
N THR A 716 -29.27 -17.79 16.85
CA THR A 716 -29.69 -18.19 15.50
C THR A 716 -31.04 -17.55 15.16
N VAL A 717 -31.07 -16.87 14.02
CA VAL A 717 -32.23 -16.15 13.50
C VAL A 717 -32.91 -17.01 12.44
N ARG A 718 -34.19 -17.35 12.69
CA ARG A 718 -35.07 -18.01 11.72
C ARG A 718 -36.28 -17.10 11.46
N ARG A 719 -36.63 -16.91 10.19
CA ARG A 719 -37.71 -16.01 9.76
C ARG A 719 -38.74 -16.76 8.93
N ALA A 720 -39.99 -16.33 8.99
CA ALA A 720 -41.06 -16.87 8.14
C ALA A 720 -40.75 -16.61 6.65
N ALA A 721 -41.25 -17.46 5.75
CA ALA A 721 -41.01 -17.31 4.31
C ALA A 721 -41.57 -15.98 3.76
N ALA A 722 -42.68 -15.50 4.31
CA ALA A 722 -43.30 -14.23 3.93
C ALA A 722 -42.66 -12.99 4.57
N SER A 723 -41.72 -13.17 5.52
CA SER A 723 -41.06 -12.06 6.23
C SER A 723 -40.28 -11.16 5.26
N PRO A 724 -40.32 -9.82 5.44
CA PRO A 724 -39.50 -8.87 4.68
C PRO A 724 -38.01 -9.20 4.72
N VAL A 725 -37.53 -9.82 5.81
CA VAL A 725 -36.13 -10.26 5.95
C VAL A 725 -35.80 -11.35 4.94
N THR A 726 -36.61 -12.41 4.87
CA THR A 726 -36.43 -13.52 3.92
C THR A 726 -36.58 -13.04 2.47
N ARG A 727 -37.59 -12.19 2.21
CA ARG A 727 -37.81 -11.62 0.88
C ARG A 727 -36.68 -10.70 0.43
N CYS A 728 -36.13 -9.88 1.33
CA CYS A 728 -34.99 -9.01 1.05
C CYS A 728 -33.77 -9.83 0.62
N LEU A 729 -33.51 -10.97 1.27
CA LEU A 729 -32.41 -11.87 0.93
C LEU A 729 -32.63 -12.59 -0.41
N LEU A 730 -33.85 -13.06 -0.68
CA LEU A 730 -34.23 -13.71 -1.95
C LEU A 730 -34.19 -12.74 -3.14
N GLU A 731 -34.78 -11.56 -2.98
CA GLU A 731 -34.89 -10.55 -4.03
C GLU A 731 -33.62 -9.68 -4.15
N SER A 732 -32.72 -9.75 -3.15
CA SER A 732 -31.45 -9.01 -3.10
C SER A 732 -31.59 -7.49 -3.30
N ARG A 733 -32.69 -6.92 -2.79
CA ARG A 733 -33.03 -5.49 -2.85
C ARG A 733 -33.63 -5.00 -1.54
N THR A 734 -33.51 -3.70 -1.28
CA THR A 734 -34.11 -3.03 -0.12
C THR A 734 -35.64 -3.12 -0.16
N LEU A 735 -36.24 -3.45 0.99
CA LEU A 735 -37.69 -3.49 1.19
C LEU A 735 -38.09 -2.50 2.29
N VAL A 736 -39.17 -1.74 2.05
CA VAL A 736 -39.69 -0.74 2.98
C VAL A 736 -41.18 -0.95 3.17
N GLU A 737 -41.59 -1.14 4.43
CA GLU A 737 -42.97 -1.14 4.87
C GLU A 737 -43.25 0.21 5.53
N ALA A 738 -43.80 1.14 4.74
CA ALA A 738 -44.02 2.52 5.18
C ALA A 738 -45.10 2.64 6.27
N VAL A 739 -46.06 1.72 6.30
CA VAL A 739 -47.11 1.60 7.31
C VAL A 739 -47.33 0.12 7.61
N LEU A 740 -47.08 -0.30 8.85
CA LEU A 740 -47.37 -1.65 9.33
C LEU A 740 -48.84 -1.72 9.78
N ASP A 741 -49.72 -2.24 8.91
CA ASP A 741 -51.14 -2.48 9.22
C ASP A 741 -51.36 -3.97 9.57
N ARG A 742 -52.01 -4.21 10.72
CA ARG A 742 -52.37 -5.54 11.25
C ARG A 742 -53.27 -6.34 10.29
N SER A 743 -53.98 -5.68 9.38
CA SER A 743 -54.89 -6.32 8.42
C SER A 743 -54.28 -6.53 7.02
N ALA A 744 -53.22 -5.80 6.67
CA ALA A 744 -52.61 -5.83 5.34
C ALA A 744 -51.28 -6.63 5.27
N SER A 745 -50.58 -6.79 6.39
CA SER A 745 -49.26 -7.44 6.46
C SER A 745 -49.34 -8.81 7.14
N ALA A 746 -49.85 -9.81 6.43
CA ALA A 746 -50.07 -11.18 6.94
C ALA A 746 -48.83 -11.83 7.59
N TRP A 747 -47.62 -11.46 7.15
CA TRP A 747 -46.36 -11.98 7.70
C TRP A 747 -46.14 -11.60 9.18
N VAL A 748 -46.73 -10.51 9.66
CA VAL A 748 -46.57 -10.04 11.07
C VAL A 748 -47.16 -11.04 12.05
N THR A 749 -48.20 -11.79 11.66
CA THR A 749 -48.77 -12.88 12.46
C THR A 749 -48.09 -14.22 12.25
N GLU A 750 -47.31 -14.38 11.17
CA GLU A 750 -46.60 -15.63 10.82
C GLU A 750 -45.18 -15.69 11.41
N ASP A 751 -44.53 -14.55 11.66
CA ASP A 751 -43.19 -14.48 12.28
C ASP A 751 -43.30 -14.29 13.80
N GLU A 752 -43.15 -15.39 14.54
CA GLU A 752 -43.31 -15.43 16.02
C GLU A 752 -42.33 -14.52 16.79
N THR A 753 -41.26 -14.05 16.15
CA THR A 753 -40.21 -13.25 16.80
C THR A 753 -40.27 -11.78 16.41
N LEU A 754 -40.05 -11.46 15.13
CA LEU A 754 -40.07 -10.09 14.64
C LEU A 754 -41.48 -9.50 14.69
N GLY A 755 -42.51 -10.33 14.40
CA GLY A 755 -43.91 -9.93 14.46
C GLY A 755 -44.37 -9.63 15.88
N ALA A 756 -44.00 -10.46 16.86
CA ALA A 756 -44.32 -10.23 18.28
C ALA A 756 -43.70 -8.92 18.79
N SER A 757 -42.43 -8.66 18.49
CA SER A 757 -41.75 -7.41 18.86
C SER A 757 -42.43 -6.18 18.25
N ILE A 758 -42.83 -6.23 16.98
CA ILE A 758 -43.59 -5.16 16.33
C ILE A 758 -44.92 -4.87 17.04
N LEU A 759 -45.64 -5.92 17.46
CA LEU A 759 -46.94 -5.79 18.12
C LEU A 759 -46.84 -5.26 19.55
N GLU A 760 -45.84 -5.72 20.32
CA GLU A 760 -45.63 -5.34 21.72
C GLU A 760 -45.08 -3.91 21.84
N PHE A 761 -44.16 -3.53 20.96
CA PHE A 761 -43.39 -2.28 21.07
C PHE A 761 -43.84 -1.17 20.12
N GLY A 762 -44.83 -1.45 19.27
CA GLY A 762 -45.56 -0.46 18.49
C GLY A 762 -44.78 0.13 17.31
N PHE A 763 -43.94 -0.67 16.63
CA PHE A 763 -43.27 -0.23 15.41
C PHE A 763 -44.29 0.05 14.30
N ARG A 764 -44.17 1.21 13.64
CA ARG A 764 -45.12 1.69 12.61
C ARG A 764 -44.58 1.56 11.20
N SER A 765 -43.26 1.50 11.04
CA SER A 765 -42.60 1.32 9.74
C SER A 765 -41.33 0.50 9.88
N LEU A 766 -41.01 -0.28 8.86
CA LEU A 766 -39.85 -1.17 8.80
C LEU A 766 -39.09 -0.96 7.50
N MET A 767 -37.76 -1.02 7.56
CA MET A 767 -36.88 -1.02 6.39
C MET A 767 -35.85 -2.14 6.54
N VAL A 768 -35.66 -2.92 5.47
CA VAL A 768 -34.78 -4.08 5.45
C VAL A 768 -33.83 -3.95 4.25
N ILE A 769 -32.52 -3.98 4.52
CA ILE A 769 -31.49 -3.74 3.51
C ILE A 769 -30.51 -4.93 3.49
N PRO A 770 -30.20 -5.50 2.31
CA PRO A 770 -29.24 -6.60 2.22
C PRO A 770 -27.80 -6.09 2.38
N LEU A 771 -27.00 -6.74 3.22
CA LEU A 771 -25.56 -6.47 3.32
C LEU A 771 -24.87 -7.15 2.14
N ARG A 772 -24.45 -6.38 1.14
CA ARG A 772 -23.83 -6.90 -0.08
C ARG A 772 -22.45 -6.31 -0.30
N ALA A 773 -21.49 -7.17 -0.59
CA ALA A 773 -20.13 -6.79 -0.97
C ALA A 773 -19.67 -7.64 -2.14
N ARG A 774 -19.08 -7.01 -3.17
CA ARG A 774 -18.43 -7.71 -4.31
C ARG A 774 -19.29 -8.78 -4.99
N GLY A 775 -20.61 -8.59 -5.01
CA GLY A 775 -21.56 -9.51 -5.67
C GLY A 775 -22.13 -10.62 -4.77
N VAL A 776 -21.66 -10.77 -3.53
CA VAL A 776 -22.19 -11.74 -2.55
C VAL A 776 -23.04 -11.04 -1.47
N THR A 777 -24.07 -11.74 -0.98
CA THR A 777 -24.92 -11.30 0.13
C THR A 777 -24.37 -11.90 1.42
N LEU A 778 -24.00 -11.06 2.36
CA LEU A 778 -23.40 -11.44 3.64
C LEU A 778 -24.45 -11.60 4.75
N GLY A 779 -25.58 -10.91 4.61
CA GLY A 779 -26.61 -10.81 5.64
C GLY A 779 -27.61 -9.72 5.33
N VAL A 780 -28.25 -9.20 6.37
CA VAL A 780 -29.34 -8.22 6.28
C VAL A 780 -29.38 -7.30 7.50
N ALA A 781 -29.64 -6.02 7.29
CA ALA A 781 -29.87 -5.03 8.34
C ALA A 781 -31.35 -4.63 8.35
N THR A 782 -31.96 -4.71 9.53
CA THR A 782 -33.36 -4.38 9.78
C THR A 782 -33.45 -3.13 10.63
N PHE A 783 -34.22 -2.14 10.16
CA PHE A 783 -34.43 -0.84 10.78
C PHE A 783 -35.92 -0.68 11.10
N ALA A 784 -36.25 -0.23 12.31
CA ALA A 784 -37.62 0.01 12.73
C ALA A 784 -37.81 1.40 13.36
N ARG A 785 -38.98 2.02 13.13
CA ARG A 785 -39.40 3.30 13.74
C ARG A 785 -40.75 3.13 14.43
N SER A 786 -40.89 3.67 15.64
CA SER A 786 -42.12 3.64 16.45
C SER A 786 -42.71 5.04 16.69
N GLN A 787 -41.87 6.05 16.92
CA GLN A 787 -42.30 7.42 17.27
C GLN A 787 -42.16 8.42 16.11
N ARG A 788 -41.42 8.04 15.06
CA ARG A 788 -41.11 8.88 13.90
C ARG A 788 -42.05 8.62 12.72
N PRO A 789 -42.17 9.56 11.76
CA PRO A 789 -42.73 9.26 10.45
C PRO A 789 -41.99 8.11 9.76
N GLY A 790 -42.69 7.40 8.87
CA GLY A 790 -42.13 6.31 8.08
C GLY A 790 -40.89 6.73 7.26
N PHE A 791 -40.12 5.75 6.81
CA PHE A 791 -38.90 6.00 6.03
C PHE A 791 -39.21 6.66 4.68
N ALA A 792 -38.66 7.85 4.45
CA ALA A 792 -38.74 8.54 3.16
C ALA A 792 -37.65 8.05 2.18
N GLU A 793 -37.75 8.36 0.89
CA GLU A 793 -36.74 7.93 -0.11
C GLU A 793 -35.30 8.34 0.26
N ASP A 794 -35.13 9.52 0.87
CA ASP A 794 -33.81 9.99 1.29
C ASP A 794 -33.26 9.23 2.50
N ASP A 795 -34.14 8.76 3.41
CA ASP A 795 -33.76 7.87 4.52
C ASP A 795 -33.25 6.54 3.96
N VAL A 796 -33.96 5.99 2.97
CA VAL A 796 -33.61 4.71 2.32
C VAL A 796 -32.25 4.81 1.64
N ARG A 797 -32.00 5.85 0.84
CA ARG A 797 -30.70 6.06 0.18
C ARG A 797 -29.56 6.24 1.17
N LEU A 798 -29.80 6.89 2.31
CA LEU A 798 -28.80 7.07 3.36
C LEU A 798 -28.47 5.75 4.03
N ALA A 799 -29.49 4.97 4.38
CA ALA A 799 -29.35 3.67 4.97
C ALA A 799 -28.63 2.68 4.05
N GLU A 800 -28.96 2.67 2.75
CA GLU A 800 -28.27 1.85 1.74
C GLU A 800 -26.79 2.18 1.64
N GLU A 801 -26.41 3.47 1.68
CA GLU A 801 -25.02 3.89 1.66
C GLU A 801 -24.27 3.43 2.93
N LEU A 802 -24.87 3.57 4.12
CA LEU A 802 -24.29 3.12 5.39
C LEU A 802 -24.11 1.60 5.42
N VAL A 803 -25.15 0.85 5.05
CA VAL A 803 -25.14 -0.62 4.98
C VAL A 803 -24.15 -1.11 3.91
N SER A 804 -24.05 -0.42 2.77
CA SER A 804 -23.07 -0.76 1.72
C SER A 804 -21.63 -0.59 2.20
N ARG A 805 -21.33 0.45 2.99
CA ARG A 805 -20.00 0.64 3.57
C ARG A 805 -19.69 -0.42 4.62
N ALA A 806 -20.64 -0.66 5.52
CA ALA A 806 -20.52 -1.71 6.52
C ALA A 806 -20.34 -3.08 5.89
N ALA A 807 -21.06 -3.41 4.82
CA ALA A 807 -20.92 -4.68 4.12
C ALA A 807 -19.50 -4.89 3.56
N VAL A 808 -18.85 -3.83 3.06
CA VAL A 808 -17.44 -3.91 2.62
C VAL A 808 -16.51 -4.15 3.82
N SER A 809 -16.73 -3.47 4.93
CA SER A 809 -15.94 -3.68 6.16
C SER A 809 -16.14 -5.08 6.74
N VAL A 810 -17.36 -5.60 6.75
CA VAL A 810 -17.70 -6.97 7.16
C VAL A 810 -17.03 -8.00 6.23
N ASP A 811 -17.03 -7.82 4.91
CA ASP A 811 -16.31 -8.73 3.99
C ASP A 811 -14.79 -8.67 4.22
N ASN A 812 -14.23 -7.49 4.51
CA ASN A 812 -12.82 -7.35 4.83
C ASN A 812 -12.46 -8.07 6.14
N ALA A 813 -13.26 -7.91 7.20
CA ALA A 813 -13.08 -8.61 8.48
C ALA A 813 -13.18 -10.13 8.29
N ARG A 814 -14.19 -10.60 7.54
CA ARG A 814 -14.38 -12.02 7.20
C ARG A 814 -13.15 -12.62 6.50
N ARG A 815 -12.62 -11.93 5.49
CA ARG A 815 -11.40 -12.37 4.76
C ARG A 815 -10.19 -12.47 5.68
N PHE A 816 -10.03 -11.48 6.56
CA PHE A 816 -8.96 -11.48 7.55
C PHE A 816 -9.09 -12.67 8.52
N THR A 817 -10.30 -12.96 9.00
CA THR A 817 -10.57 -14.14 9.84
C THR A 817 -10.22 -15.45 9.11
N ARG A 818 -10.58 -15.59 7.83
CA ARG A 818 -10.26 -16.77 7.01
C ARG A 818 -8.76 -16.97 6.84
N GLU A 819 -8.06 -15.91 6.47
CA GLU A 819 -6.61 -15.94 6.25
C GLU A 819 -5.87 -16.33 7.54
N ARG A 820 -6.24 -15.73 8.68
CA ARG A 820 -5.66 -16.05 9.99
C ARG A 820 -5.96 -17.49 10.44
N SER A 821 -7.17 -17.99 10.19
CA SER A 821 -7.56 -19.37 10.53
C SER A 821 -6.80 -20.41 9.70
N ALA A 822 -6.64 -20.16 8.40
CA ALA A 822 -5.87 -21.02 7.51
C ALA A 822 -4.39 -21.08 7.91
N ALA A 823 -3.79 -19.91 8.19
CA ALA A 823 -2.39 -19.80 8.60
C ALA A 823 -2.10 -20.55 9.91
N ARG A 824 -2.95 -20.36 10.94
CA ARG A 824 -2.84 -21.08 12.23
C ARG A 824 -3.03 -22.58 12.08
N SER A 825 -3.95 -23.01 11.23
CA SER A 825 -4.17 -24.44 10.98
C SER A 825 -2.92 -25.07 10.35
N MET A 826 -2.32 -24.42 9.34
CA MET A 826 -1.09 -24.88 8.72
C MET A 826 0.07 -24.98 9.72
N GLN A 827 0.26 -23.97 10.57
CA GLN A 827 1.31 -23.98 11.60
C GLN A 827 1.15 -25.15 12.58
N ARG A 828 -0.07 -25.44 13.03
CA ARG A 828 -0.33 -26.61 13.89
C ARG A 828 0.10 -27.91 13.24
N TYR A 829 -0.09 -28.07 11.93
CA TYR A 829 0.36 -29.26 11.20
C TYR A 829 1.89 -29.34 11.03
N LEU A 830 2.61 -28.21 11.10
CA LEU A 830 4.07 -28.18 11.02
C LEU A 830 4.76 -28.49 12.35
N LEU A 831 4.07 -28.34 13.48
CA LEU A 831 4.57 -28.72 14.81
C LEU A 831 4.26 -30.20 15.14
N PRO A 832 5.00 -30.83 16.07
CA PRO A 832 4.70 -32.18 16.53
C PRO A 832 3.29 -32.24 17.18
N GLN A 833 2.45 -33.16 16.73
CA GLN A 833 1.12 -33.37 17.33
C GLN A 833 1.19 -34.20 18.62
N GLU A 834 2.16 -35.11 18.71
CA GLU A 834 2.47 -35.92 19.88
C GLU A 834 3.99 -36.00 20.05
N LEU A 835 4.47 -35.80 21.28
CA LEU A 835 5.87 -36.00 21.65
C LEU A 835 5.99 -37.28 22.47
N THR A 836 7.03 -38.08 22.21
CA THR A 836 7.31 -39.30 22.98
C THR A 836 8.79 -39.39 23.33
N GLY A 837 9.12 -39.23 24.61
CA GLY A 837 10.47 -39.47 25.14
C GLY A 837 10.81 -40.95 25.39
N GLY A 838 9.95 -41.87 24.94
CA GLY A 838 10.17 -43.31 25.13
C GLY A 838 10.23 -43.70 26.60
N SER A 839 11.17 -44.57 26.98
CA SER A 839 11.48 -44.89 28.37
C SER A 839 12.53 -43.95 28.99
N ALA A 840 13.23 -43.17 28.16
CA ALA A 840 14.35 -42.34 28.59
C ALA A 840 13.92 -41.00 29.21
N LEU A 841 12.83 -40.41 28.70
CA LEU A 841 12.37 -39.07 29.10
C LEU A 841 10.85 -39.02 29.26
N GLU A 842 10.38 -38.38 30.33
CA GLU A 842 9.01 -37.82 30.40
C GLU A 842 9.05 -36.43 29.76
N VAL A 843 8.13 -36.08 28.85
CA VAL A 843 8.19 -34.82 28.08
C VAL A 843 6.85 -34.10 28.05
N ALA A 844 6.90 -32.77 28.11
CA ALA A 844 5.73 -31.91 27.92
C ALA A 844 6.14 -30.61 27.19
N SER A 845 5.25 -30.05 26.38
CA SER A 845 5.56 -28.89 25.54
C SER A 845 4.43 -27.87 25.46
N TRP A 846 4.79 -26.60 25.33
CA TRP A 846 3.88 -25.48 25.14
C TRP A 846 4.34 -24.64 23.96
N TYR A 847 3.37 -24.18 23.18
CA TYR A 847 3.58 -23.25 22.09
C TYR A 847 2.57 -22.12 22.21
N LEU A 848 3.05 -20.88 22.40
CA LEU A 848 2.24 -19.68 22.50
C LEU A 848 2.55 -18.78 21.31
N PRO A 849 1.61 -18.64 20.35
CA PRO A 849 1.86 -17.79 19.19
C PRO A 849 1.81 -16.31 19.55
N ALA A 850 2.63 -15.49 18.87
CA ALA A 850 2.62 -14.04 19.01
C ALA A 850 1.25 -13.45 18.63
N ASP A 851 0.85 -12.34 19.27
CA ASP A 851 -0.36 -11.58 18.88
C ASP A 851 -0.10 -10.62 17.69
N ALA A 852 0.71 -11.07 16.72
CA ALA A 852 0.98 -10.35 15.49
C ALA A 852 -0.15 -10.57 14.45
N PRO A 853 -0.38 -9.61 13.52
CA PRO A 853 -1.43 -9.71 12.50
C PRO A 853 -1.36 -10.97 11.62
N SER A 854 -0.17 -11.56 11.47
CA SER A 854 0.10 -12.76 10.67
C SER A 854 -0.17 -14.08 11.40
N GLY A 855 -0.24 -14.09 12.75
CA GLY A 855 -0.66 -15.22 13.57
C GLY A 855 0.09 -16.55 13.41
N VAL A 856 1.29 -16.54 12.81
CA VAL A 856 2.13 -17.71 12.50
C VAL A 856 3.60 -17.36 12.76
N GLY A 857 4.34 -18.30 13.32
CA GLY A 857 5.66 -18.13 13.92
C GLY A 857 6.78 -19.03 13.42
N GLY A 858 8.01 -18.62 13.73
CA GLY A 858 9.27 -19.31 13.38
C GLY A 858 9.74 -20.34 14.42
N ASP A 859 9.28 -20.22 15.67
CA ASP A 859 9.62 -21.10 16.78
C ASP A 859 9.18 -22.56 16.59
N TRP A 860 10.02 -23.50 17.03
CA TRP A 860 9.71 -24.92 17.01
C TRP A 860 10.52 -25.75 17.99
N PHE A 861 10.04 -26.97 18.20
CA PHE A 861 10.70 -28.00 19.00
C PHE A 861 10.40 -29.39 18.43
N ASP A 862 11.22 -30.38 18.79
CA ASP A 862 10.93 -31.80 18.51
C ASP A 862 11.59 -32.71 19.56
N VAL A 863 11.07 -33.93 19.67
CA VAL A 863 11.61 -35.00 20.52
C VAL A 863 11.77 -36.25 19.64
N ILE A 864 13.01 -36.63 19.36
CA ILE A 864 13.35 -37.63 18.35
C ILE A 864 13.97 -38.86 19.02
N PRO A 865 13.33 -40.04 18.94
CA PRO A 865 13.93 -41.29 19.40
C PRO A 865 15.14 -41.67 18.54
N LEU A 866 16.26 -41.98 19.19
CA LEU A 866 17.51 -42.41 18.56
C LEU A 866 17.83 -43.88 18.89
N SER A 867 18.91 -44.40 18.31
CA SER A 867 19.37 -45.76 18.57
C SER A 867 19.81 -45.95 20.03
N GLY A 868 19.62 -47.18 20.56
CA GLY A 868 20.07 -47.52 21.92
C GLY A 868 19.21 -46.92 23.04
N ALA A 869 17.91 -46.72 22.78
CA ALA A 869 16.95 -46.07 23.68
C ALA A 869 17.27 -44.60 24.03
N ARG A 870 18.19 -43.97 23.30
CA ARG A 870 18.54 -42.55 23.48
C ARG A 870 17.46 -41.66 22.87
N VAL A 871 17.38 -40.43 23.34
CA VAL A 871 16.41 -39.45 22.84
C VAL A 871 17.10 -38.12 22.59
N ALA A 872 16.82 -37.53 21.42
CA ALA A 872 17.20 -36.18 21.10
C ALA A 872 16.09 -35.19 21.43
N LEU A 873 16.47 -34.06 22.02
CA LEU A 873 15.64 -32.89 22.28
C LEU A 873 16.12 -31.75 21.40
N VAL A 874 15.17 -31.08 20.74
CA VAL A 874 15.46 -30.00 19.82
C VAL A 874 14.56 -28.81 20.12
N VAL A 875 15.15 -27.61 20.09
CA VAL A 875 14.42 -26.34 20.05
C VAL A 875 15.14 -25.42 19.06
N GLY A 876 14.38 -24.60 18.36
CA GLY A 876 14.95 -23.61 17.46
C GLY A 876 13.98 -22.48 17.15
N ASP A 877 14.54 -21.42 16.61
CA ASP A 877 13.82 -20.23 16.19
C ASP A 877 14.32 -19.78 14.80
N VAL A 878 13.41 -19.27 14.00
CA VAL A 878 13.67 -18.70 12.68
C VAL A 878 13.32 -17.23 12.71
N VAL A 879 14.30 -16.38 12.39
CA VAL A 879 14.15 -14.93 12.37
C VAL A 879 12.96 -14.49 11.50
N GLY A 880 12.04 -13.77 12.14
CA GLY A 880 10.87 -13.15 11.51
C GLY A 880 9.57 -13.93 11.74
N HIS A 881 8.44 -13.32 11.34
CA HIS A 881 7.11 -13.87 11.60
C HIS A 881 6.30 -14.07 10.29
N GLY A 882 5.34 -14.97 10.33
CA GLY A 882 4.41 -15.26 9.24
C GLY A 882 4.75 -16.50 8.42
N MET A 883 4.07 -16.67 7.28
CA MET A 883 4.14 -17.89 6.46
C MET A 883 5.56 -18.27 5.99
N PRO A 884 6.46 -17.33 5.59
CA PRO A 884 7.83 -17.69 5.21
C PRO A 884 8.66 -18.26 6.37
N ALA A 885 8.49 -17.72 7.58
CA ALA A 885 9.18 -18.20 8.79
C ALA A 885 8.71 -19.62 9.15
N ALA A 886 7.40 -19.87 9.19
CA ALA A 886 6.86 -21.20 9.46
C ALA A 886 7.25 -22.24 8.39
N ALA A 887 7.29 -21.85 7.10
CA ALA A 887 7.76 -22.74 6.05
C ALA A 887 9.25 -23.12 6.22
N THR A 888 10.08 -22.17 6.65
CA THR A 888 11.50 -22.38 6.91
C THR A 888 11.71 -23.26 8.14
N MET A 889 10.96 -22.99 9.22
CA MET A 889 10.88 -23.83 10.41
C MET A 889 10.54 -25.28 10.06
N GLY A 890 9.49 -25.50 9.25
CA GLY A 890 9.09 -26.85 8.85
C GLY A 890 10.17 -27.59 8.06
N ARG A 891 10.96 -26.88 7.25
CA ARG A 891 12.13 -27.42 6.54
C ARG A 891 13.27 -27.78 7.48
N LEU A 892 13.63 -26.88 8.40
CA LEU A 892 14.68 -27.11 9.40
C LEU A 892 14.34 -28.29 10.31
N ARG A 893 13.10 -28.34 10.82
CA ARG A 893 12.62 -29.46 11.62
C ARG A 893 12.73 -30.80 10.88
N THR A 894 12.29 -30.83 9.62
CA THR A 894 12.39 -32.05 8.78
C THR A 894 13.84 -32.43 8.52
N ALA A 895 14.72 -31.45 8.29
CA ALA A 895 16.14 -31.66 8.08
C ALA A 895 16.83 -32.23 9.33
N VAL A 896 16.58 -31.65 10.51
CA VAL A 896 17.10 -32.14 11.79
C VAL A 896 16.62 -33.57 12.04
N ARG A 897 15.34 -33.88 11.80
CA ARG A 897 14.84 -35.24 11.95
C ARG A 897 15.54 -36.24 11.02
N THR A 898 15.80 -35.83 9.78
CA THR A 898 16.51 -36.66 8.79
C THR A 898 17.98 -36.87 9.18
N LEU A 899 18.66 -35.85 9.70
CA LEU A 899 20.04 -35.96 10.18
C LEU A 899 20.13 -36.76 11.48
N ALA A 900 19.15 -36.62 12.37
CA ALA A 900 19.08 -37.37 13.62
C ALA A 900 18.93 -38.88 13.37
N ASP A 901 18.22 -39.29 12.30
CA ASP A 901 18.14 -40.70 11.87
C ASP A 901 19.49 -41.28 11.43
N LEU A 902 20.48 -40.43 11.07
CA LEU A 902 21.85 -40.84 10.81
C LEU A 902 22.69 -41.00 12.08
N ASP A 903 22.13 -40.67 13.25
CA ASP A 903 22.73 -40.83 14.57
C ASP A 903 24.08 -40.10 14.73
N LEU A 904 24.16 -38.92 14.11
CA LEU A 904 25.31 -38.02 14.14
C LEU A 904 25.48 -37.39 15.53
N PRO A 905 26.73 -37.13 15.97
CA PRO A 905 26.96 -36.35 17.19
C PRO A 905 26.42 -34.91 17.03
N PRO A 906 26.02 -34.24 18.13
CA PRO A 906 25.35 -32.94 18.07
C PRO A 906 26.08 -31.86 17.26
N GLU A 907 27.40 -31.77 17.39
CA GLU A 907 28.23 -30.80 16.68
C GLU A 907 28.28 -31.05 15.16
N GLU A 908 28.32 -32.31 14.72
CA GLU A 908 28.34 -32.70 13.31
C GLU A 908 26.94 -32.54 12.69
N LEU A 909 25.89 -32.84 13.46
CA LEU A 909 24.51 -32.59 13.04
C LEU A 909 24.27 -31.10 12.77
N LEU A 910 24.71 -30.22 13.69
CA LEU A 910 24.58 -28.78 13.49
C LEU A 910 25.42 -28.27 12.32
N ALA A 911 26.63 -28.82 12.10
CA ALA A 911 27.44 -28.49 10.93
C ALA A 911 26.75 -28.88 9.62
N HIS A 912 26.17 -30.08 9.53
CA HIS A 912 25.40 -30.48 8.34
C HIS A 912 24.11 -29.68 8.16
N LEU A 913 23.47 -29.28 9.26
CA LEU A 913 22.31 -28.41 9.20
C LEU A 913 22.68 -27.01 8.68
N ASP A 914 23.82 -26.46 9.12
CA ASP A 914 24.39 -25.20 8.64
C ASP A 914 24.72 -25.27 7.14
N ASP A 915 25.40 -26.33 6.70
CA ASP A 915 25.68 -26.58 5.28
C ASP A 915 24.41 -26.68 4.43
N MET A 916 23.36 -27.32 4.95
CA MET A 916 22.06 -27.38 4.25
C MET A 916 21.42 -26.00 4.17
N VAL A 917 21.46 -25.19 5.24
CA VAL A 917 20.97 -23.80 5.22
C VAL A 917 21.74 -22.97 4.20
N ILE A 918 23.07 -23.07 4.17
CA ILE A 918 23.95 -22.41 3.19
C ILE A 918 23.63 -22.88 1.76
N GLY A 919 23.47 -24.18 1.54
CA GLY A 919 23.12 -24.75 0.24
C GLY A 919 21.71 -24.35 -0.24
N LEU A 920 20.75 -24.21 0.68
CA LEU A 920 19.40 -23.74 0.37
C LEU A 920 19.37 -22.24 0.00
N MET A 921 20.30 -21.45 0.54
CA MET A 921 20.54 -20.08 0.11
C MET A 921 21.20 -20.05 -1.29
N GLY A 922 22.28 -20.82 -1.49
CA GLY A 922 22.99 -20.87 -2.77
C GLY A 922 22.21 -21.50 -3.94
N ALA A 923 21.25 -22.38 -3.67
CA ALA A 923 20.36 -22.95 -4.70
C ALA A 923 19.23 -21.99 -5.12
N GLN A 924 18.92 -20.97 -4.30
CA GLN A 924 18.09 -19.83 -4.72
C GLN A 924 18.89 -18.81 -5.53
N ASP A 925 20.23 -18.84 -5.44
CA ASP A 925 21.18 -18.01 -6.21
C ASP A 925 21.64 -18.63 -7.55
N GLY A 926 20.98 -19.71 -8.00
CA GLY A 926 21.19 -20.31 -9.33
C GLY A 926 20.61 -19.45 -10.48
N GLY A 927 21.12 -18.22 -10.65
CA GLY A 927 20.61 -17.28 -11.66
C GLY A 927 21.26 -15.90 -11.78
N GLY A 928 22.59 -15.73 -11.59
CA GLY A 928 23.36 -14.55 -12.07
C GLY A 928 23.14 -13.22 -11.31
N PRO A 929 24.12 -12.27 -11.35
CA PRO A 929 24.32 -11.31 -10.27
C PRO A 929 23.30 -10.17 -10.30
N ALA A 930 22.34 -10.23 -9.39
CA ALA A 930 21.44 -9.13 -9.04
C ALA A 930 21.42 -8.93 -7.52
N ALA A 931 21.84 -7.76 -7.07
CA ALA A 931 21.57 -7.31 -5.70
C ALA A 931 20.11 -6.79 -5.64
N PRO A 932 19.31 -7.15 -4.61
CA PRO A 932 17.99 -6.57 -4.39
C PRO A 932 18.02 -5.50 -3.28
N GLU A 933 17.41 -4.34 -3.54
CA GLU A 933 16.92 -3.42 -2.51
C GLU A 933 15.43 -3.15 -2.77
N ASP A 934 14.57 -3.94 -2.11
CA ASP A 934 13.30 -3.49 -1.50
C ASP A 934 12.77 -4.58 -0.56
N GLY A 935 13.38 -4.61 0.63
CA GLY A 935 12.82 -4.86 1.97
C GLY A 935 11.63 -5.77 2.27
N THR A 936 11.18 -6.69 1.41
CA THR A 936 10.15 -7.68 1.81
C THR A 936 10.34 -9.07 1.17
N ALA A 937 11.29 -9.79 1.78
CA ALA A 937 11.49 -11.24 1.92
C ALA A 937 12.25 -12.07 0.83
N PRO A 938 13.09 -13.07 1.22
CA PRO A 938 13.49 -13.46 2.59
C PRO A 938 15.01 -13.44 2.83
N ASP A 939 15.47 -12.53 3.69
CA ASP A 939 16.62 -12.74 4.59
C ASP A 939 16.28 -13.79 5.70
N THR A 940 15.12 -14.47 5.65
CA THR A 940 14.57 -15.28 6.77
C THR A 940 15.35 -16.56 7.08
N LEU A 941 16.35 -16.95 6.27
CA LEU A 941 17.26 -18.05 6.59
C LEU A 941 18.53 -17.56 7.31
N LEU A 942 18.88 -16.27 7.19
CA LEU A 942 20.03 -15.70 7.88
C LEU A 942 19.68 -15.57 9.37
N GLY A 943 20.38 -16.31 10.23
CA GLY A 943 20.26 -16.13 11.66
C GLY A 943 19.31 -17.09 12.38
N ALA A 944 18.82 -18.16 11.74
CA ALA A 944 18.05 -19.19 12.45
C ALA A 944 18.90 -19.81 13.58
N THR A 945 18.29 -20.03 14.73
CA THR A 945 18.95 -20.60 15.91
C THR A 945 18.46 -22.03 16.17
N CYS A 946 19.32 -22.88 16.71
CA CYS A 946 18.98 -24.26 17.03
C CYS A 946 19.80 -24.77 18.21
N LEU A 947 19.18 -25.51 19.11
CA LEU A 947 19.85 -26.31 20.14
C LEU A 947 19.46 -27.77 19.95
N TYR A 948 20.47 -28.64 19.93
CA TYR A 948 20.30 -30.08 19.80
C TYR A 948 20.97 -30.79 20.98
N ALA A 949 20.20 -31.61 21.71
CA ALA A 949 20.65 -32.32 22.90
C ALA A 949 20.31 -33.81 22.80
N VAL A 950 21.26 -34.69 23.12
CA VAL A 950 21.07 -36.15 23.10
C VAL A 950 21.25 -36.69 24.50
N TYR A 951 20.21 -37.30 25.06
CA TYR A 951 20.26 -37.98 26.35
C TYR A 951 20.36 -39.49 26.19
N ASP A 952 21.32 -40.09 26.89
CA ASP A 952 21.49 -41.54 27.00
C ASP A 952 21.04 -42.05 28.39
N PRO A 953 19.92 -42.80 28.47
CA PRO A 953 19.39 -43.29 29.75
C PRO A 953 20.23 -44.43 30.36
N VAL A 954 21.15 -45.05 29.59
CA VAL A 954 22.02 -46.12 30.10
C VAL A 954 23.26 -45.52 30.75
N SER A 955 23.94 -44.60 30.06
CA SER A 955 25.15 -43.95 30.57
C SER A 955 24.88 -42.71 31.43
N ARG A 956 23.64 -42.22 31.43
CA ARG A 956 23.19 -40.96 32.06
C ARG A 956 23.86 -39.70 31.50
N ARG A 957 24.51 -39.82 30.33
CA ARG A 957 25.20 -38.71 29.68
C ARG A 957 24.25 -37.97 28.75
N CYS A 958 24.29 -36.65 28.83
CA CYS A 958 23.61 -35.74 27.93
C CYS A 958 24.66 -34.95 27.16
N THR A 959 24.64 -35.02 25.84
CA THR A 959 25.55 -34.28 24.96
C THR A 959 24.76 -33.21 24.23
N LEU A 960 25.17 -31.95 24.31
CA LEU A 960 24.43 -30.82 23.75
C LEU A 960 25.34 -29.92 22.92
N ALA A 961 24.81 -29.41 21.81
CA ALA A 961 25.43 -28.35 21.03
C ALA A 961 24.37 -27.28 20.68
N ARG A 962 24.81 -26.04 20.48
CA ARG A 962 23.93 -24.92 20.12
C ARG A 962 24.50 -24.06 19.01
N ALA A 963 23.62 -23.62 18.12
CA ALA A 963 23.85 -22.66 17.04
C ALA A 963 23.04 -21.39 17.35
N GLY A 964 23.68 -20.38 17.94
CA GLY A 964 23.07 -19.08 18.27
C GLY A 964 21.95 -19.09 19.33
N HIS A 965 21.46 -20.26 19.75
CA HIS A 965 20.29 -20.38 20.62
C HIS A 965 20.60 -20.16 22.11
N LEU A 966 19.56 -19.86 22.89
CA LEU A 966 19.66 -19.66 24.33
C LEU A 966 20.09 -20.94 25.07
N PRO A 967 20.90 -20.83 26.15
CA PRO A 967 21.32 -21.99 26.93
C PRO A 967 20.15 -22.62 27.71
N PRO A 968 20.07 -23.95 27.81
CA PRO A 968 18.99 -24.63 28.50
C PRO A 968 19.15 -24.52 30.03
N VAL A 969 18.04 -24.65 30.74
CA VAL A 969 18.03 -24.70 32.21
C VAL A 969 17.91 -26.15 32.67
N VAL A 970 18.76 -26.56 33.61
CA VAL A 970 18.68 -27.89 34.25
C VAL A 970 18.35 -27.73 35.73
N VAL A 971 17.36 -28.48 36.20
CA VAL A 971 17.01 -28.58 37.62
C VAL A 971 17.38 -29.96 38.13
N SER A 972 18.32 -30.00 39.06
CA SER A 972 18.73 -31.24 39.72
C SER A 972 17.61 -31.83 40.59
N PRO A 973 17.67 -33.14 40.92
CA PRO A 973 16.78 -33.77 41.90
C PRO A 973 16.66 -33.02 43.23
N ASP A 974 17.75 -32.39 43.66
CA ASP A 974 17.85 -31.62 44.89
C ASP A 974 17.21 -30.21 44.82
N GLY A 975 16.58 -29.86 43.70
CA GLY A 975 15.86 -28.59 43.53
C GLY A 975 16.75 -27.39 43.15
N ASN A 976 18.00 -27.63 42.75
CA ASN A 976 18.90 -26.57 42.27
C ASN A 976 18.72 -26.36 40.76
N ALA A 977 18.26 -25.18 40.34
CA ALA A 977 18.15 -24.79 38.94
C ALA A 977 19.40 -24.03 38.48
N LYS A 978 19.97 -24.44 37.34
CA LYS A 978 21.17 -23.85 36.76
C LYS A 978 21.02 -23.69 35.25
N VAL A 979 21.29 -22.49 34.74
CA VAL A 979 21.50 -22.24 33.31
C VAL A 979 22.83 -22.90 32.90
N LEU A 980 22.81 -23.76 31.88
CA LEU A 980 24.01 -24.47 31.44
C LEU A 980 24.95 -23.55 30.66
N ASP A 981 26.23 -23.56 31.04
CA ASP A 981 27.28 -22.86 30.32
C ASP A 981 27.76 -23.74 29.16
N LEU A 982 27.22 -23.49 27.97
CA LEU A 982 27.52 -24.23 26.74
C LEU A 982 28.37 -23.36 25.79
N PRO A 983 29.35 -23.93 25.07
CA PRO A 983 30.08 -23.24 24.00
C PRO A 983 29.11 -22.52 23.05
N ALA A 984 29.42 -21.28 22.69
CA ALA A 984 28.57 -20.47 21.83
C ALA A 984 28.92 -20.71 20.35
N GLY A 985 28.06 -21.42 19.63
CA GLY A 985 28.12 -21.49 18.17
C GLY A 985 27.40 -20.31 17.50
N PRO A 986 27.78 -19.92 16.27
CA PRO A 986 27.06 -18.89 15.52
C PRO A 986 25.63 -19.36 15.18
N PRO A 987 24.69 -18.44 14.89
CA PRO A 987 23.45 -18.80 14.21
C PRO A 987 23.70 -19.51 12.87
N LEU A 988 22.75 -20.35 12.46
CA LEU A 988 22.81 -21.11 11.21
C LEU A 988 22.82 -20.16 10.00
N GLY A 989 23.53 -20.56 8.94
CA GLY A 989 23.70 -19.83 7.69
C GLY A 989 24.90 -18.88 7.66
N LEU A 990 25.65 -18.72 8.75
CA LEU A 990 26.80 -17.83 8.79
C LEU A 990 28.10 -18.48 8.30
N GLY A 991 28.31 -19.79 8.48
CA GLY A 991 29.40 -20.55 7.83
C GLY A 991 30.86 -20.21 8.22
N TYR A 992 31.10 -19.42 9.27
CA TYR A 992 32.46 -18.95 9.62
C TYR A 992 33.11 -19.64 10.84
N LEU A 993 32.36 -20.36 11.69
CA LEU A 993 32.87 -20.97 12.93
C LEU A 993 32.31 -22.39 13.13
N PRO A 994 33.11 -23.34 13.66
CA PRO A 994 32.64 -24.70 13.98
C PRO A 994 31.72 -24.70 15.21
N PHE A 995 30.84 -25.70 15.28
CA PHE A 995 30.03 -25.98 16.46
C PHE A 995 30.80 -26.90 17.42
N GLU A 996 30.64 -26.67 18.72
CA GLU A 996 31.23 -27.50 19.78
C GLU A 996 30.13 -28.08 20.67
N SER A 997 30.30 -29.31 21.11
CA SER A 997 29.39 -29.96 22.05
C SER A 997 29.96 -29.99 23.47
N ALA A 998 29.07 -29.94 24.46
CA ALA A 998 29.39 -30.17 25.85
C ALA A 998 28.69 -31.45 26.33
N GLU A 999 29.33 -32.15 27.26
CA GLU A 999 28.81 -33.39 27.81
C GLU A 999 28.65 -33.29 29.33
N LEU A 1000 27.49 -33.70 29.82
CA LEU A 1000 27.10 -33.61 31.22
C LEU A 1000 26.44 -34.90 31.68
N GLU A 1001 26.72 -35.30 32.92
CA GLU A 1001 26.03 -36.42 33.57
C GLU A 1001 24.80 -35.90 34.31
N LEU A 1002 23.63 -36.48 34.03
CA LEU A 1002 22.37 -36.09 34.63
C LEU A 1002 21.83 -37.21 35.52
N ALA A 1003 21.58 -36.89 36.79
CA ALA A 1003 20.93 -37.81 37.71
C ALA A 1003 19.50 -38.14 37.23
N GLU A 1004 18.97 -39.28 37.65
CA GLU A 1004 17.57 -39.64 37.43
C GLU A 1004 16.64 -38.60 38.07
N GLY A 1005 15.57 -38.23 37.37
CA GLY A 1005 14.63 -37.21 37.81
C GLY A 1005 15.14 -35.77 37.70
N SER A 1006 16.21 -35.53 36.92
CA SER A 1006 16.64 -34.18 36.54
C SER A 1006 15.67 -33.61 35.51
N LEU A 1007 15.33 -32.33 35.61
CA LEU A 1007 14.48 -31.63 34.64
C LEU A 1007 15.32 -30.77 33.71
N ILE A 1008 15.16 -30.92 32.40
CA ILE A 1008 15.78 -30.10 31.37
C ILE A 1008 14.68 -29.23 30.75
N ALA A 1009 14.88 -27.92 30.72
CA ALA A 1009 14.00 -26.96 30.08
C ALA A 1009 14.70 -26.31 28.88
N LEU A 1010 14.13 -26.52 27.70
CA LEU A 1010 14.48 -25.85 26.46
C LEU A 1010 13.39 -24.84 26.11
N TYR A 1011 13.76 -23.65 25.68
CA TYR A 1011 12.83 -22.54 25.49
C TYR A 1011 13.37 -21.55 24.46
N THR A 1012 12.48 -20.81 23.82
CA THR A 1012 12.81 -19.71 22.91
C THR A 1012 12.80 -18.37 23.64
N ASP A 1013 13.33 -17.33 22.98
CA ASP A 1013 13.46 -15.99 23.56
C ASP A 1013 12.11 -15.36 23.91
N GLY A 1014 11.05 -15.56 23.13
CA GLY A 1014 9.72 -14.99 23.42
C GLY A 1014 9.09 -15.43 24.75
N LEU A 1015 9.63 -16.45 25.41
CA LEU A 1015 9.23 -16.83 26.77
C LEU A 1015 9.89 -15.95 27.85
N VAL A 1016 11.12 -15.48 27.62
CA VAL A 1016 11.96 -14.78 28.60
C VAL A 1016 12.21 -13.31 28.26
N GLU A 1017 12.04 -12.92 27.00
CA GLU A 1017 12.22 -11.57 26.48
C GLU A 1017 10.86 -10.91 26.25
N THR A 1018 10.66 -9.74 26.87
CA THR A 1018 9.49 -8.89 26.65
C THR A 1018 9.94 -7.45 26.38
N ARG A 1019 9.17 -6.65 25.63
CA ARG A 1019 9.55 -5.27 25.23
C ARG A 1019 9.95 -4.34 26.39
N ASP A 1020 9.55 -4.67 27.62
CA ASP A 1020 9.79 -3.93 28.85
C ASP A 1020 10.90 -4.53 29.74
N ARG A 1021 11.53 -5.65 29.37
CA ARG A 1021 12.42 -6.41 30.27
C ARG A 1021 13.66 -6.99 29.58
N ASP A 1022 14.73 -7.08 30.37
CA ASP A 1022 16.00 -7.68 29.99
C ASP A 1022 15.95 -9.22 30.11
N ILE A 1023 16.69 -9.91 29.23
CA ILE A 1023 16.74 -11.37 29.11
C ILE A 1023 17.23 -12.02 30.42
N ASP A 1024 18.23 -11.43 31.08
CA ASP A 1024 18.80 -11.96 32.33
C ASP A 1024 17.77 -12.04 33.46
N LEU A 1025 16.85 -11.07 33.51
CA LEU A 1025 15.75 -11.05 34.48
C LEU A 1025 14.72 -12.14 34.16
N GLY A 1026 14.42 -12.33 32.87
CA GLY A 1026 13.56 -13.42 32.38
C GLY A 1026 14.10 -14.80 32.75
N LEU A 1027 15.39 -15.03 32.52
CA LEU A 1027 16.09 -16.28 32.88
C LEU A 1027 16.07 -16.56 34.38
N SER A 1028 16.25 -15.53 35.21
CA SER A 1028 16.20 -15.67 36.67
C SER A 1028 14.81 -16.13 37.13
N ARG A 1029 13.75 -15.56 36.55
CA ARG A 1029 12.36 -15.94 36.86
C ARG A 1029 11.99 -17.33 36.33
N LEU A 1030 12.52 -17.70 35.17
CA LEU A 1030 12.36 -19.05 34.64
C LEU A 1030 12.98 -20.08 35.61
N CYS A 1031 14.20 -19.82 36.11
CA CYS A 1031 14.82 -20.66 37.13
C CYS A 1031 13.94 -20.75 38.40
N GLU A 1032 13.45 -19.63 38.92
CA GLU A 1032 12.56 -19.61 40.10
C GLU A 1032 11.27 -20.43 39.89
N ALA A 1033 10.62 -20.28 38.74
CA ALA A 1033 9.39 -21.00 38.40
C ALA A 1033 9.61 -22.51 38.26
N LEU A 1034 10.75 -22.93 37.72
CA LEU A 1034 11.10 -24.36 37.53
C LEU A 1034 11.48 -25.06 38.84
N VAL A 1035 11.95 -24.34 39.86
CA VAL A 1035 12.29 -24.91 41.19
C VAL A 1035 11.04 -25.40 41.93
N ALA A 1036 9.86 -24.82 41.66
CA ALA A 1036 8.59 -25.23 42.25
C ALA A 1036 8.13 -26.59 41.70
N ARG A 1037 8.70 -27.68 42.22
CA ARG A 1037 8.39 -29.06 41.77
C ARG A 1037 6.90 -29.38 41.91
N ARG A 1038 6.27 -29.70 40.78
CA ARG A 1038 4.93 -30.28 40.69
C ARG A 1038 5.00 -31.75 40.29
N PRO A 1039 4.00 -32.57 40.64
CA PRO A 1039 4.00 -34.00 40.34
C PRO A 1039 3.93 -34.30 38.84
N ALA A 1040 3.17 -33.51 38.06
CA ALA A 1040 3.06 -33.65 36.61
C ALA A 1040 3.85 -32.55 35.88
N LEU A 1041 4.51 -32.88 34.78
CA LEU A 1041 5.22 -31.90 33.97
C LEU A 1041 4.28 -30.85 33.39
N GLU A 1042 3.04 -31.21 33.07
CA GLU A 1042 2.05 -30.32 32.50
C GLU A 1042 1.71 -29.15 33.45
N GLU A 1043 1.62 -29.45 34.75
CA GLU A 1043 1.37 -28.45 35.79
C GLU A 1043 2.58 -27.52 35.97
N THR A 1044 3.80 -28.06 35.89
CA THR A 1044 5.03 -27.25 35.93
C THR A 1044 5.09 -26.29 34.76
N GLY A 1045 4.85 -26.74 33.53
CA GLY A 1045 4.92 -25.85 32.38
C GLY A 1045 3.82 -24.80 32.35
N LEU A 1046 2.59 -25.13 32.75
CA LEU A 1046 1.51 -24.14 32.88
C LEU A 1046 1.90 -23.06 33.90
N HIS A 1047 2.46 -23.45 35.05
CA HIS A 1047 2.94 -22.51 36.05
C HIS A 1047 4.06 -21.60 35.52
N VAL A 1048 5.00 -22.15 34.75
CA VAL A 1048 6.09 -21.38 34.13
C VAL A 1048 5.53 -20.35 33.14
N VAL A 1049 4.60 -20.78 32.27
CA VAL A 1049 3.93 -19.90 31.29
C VAL A 1049 3.18 -18.78 32.00
N ASP A 1050 2.36 -19.08 33.01
CA ASP A 1050 1.60 -18.09 33.79
C ASP A 1050 2.51 -17.13 34.59
N ALA A 1051 3.66 -17.62 35.07
CA ALA A 1051 4.60 -16.80 35.82
C ALA A 1051 5.35 -15.80 34.92
N LEU A 1052 5.71 -16.21 33.71
CA LEU A 1052 6.51 -15.41 32.78
C LEU A 1052 5.65 -14.49 31.90
N LEU A 1053 4.47 -14.95 31.47
CA LEU A 1053 3.59 -14.23 30.54
C LEU A 1053 2.30 -13.75 31.22
N ALA A 1054 2.03 -12.44 31.16
CA ALA A 1054 0.81 -11.83 31.68
C ALA A 1054 -0.33 -11.70 30.63
N GLY A 1055 -0.08 -12.17 29.41
CA GLY A 1055 -0.93 -12.05 28.23
C GLY A 1055 -0.25 -12.70 27.02
N PRO A 1056 -0.79 -12.54 25.79
CA PRO A 1056 -0.16 -13.05 24.58
C PRO A 1056 1.28 -12.52 24.44
N PRO A 1057 2.26 -13.38 24.10
CA PRO A 1057 3.64 -12.94 23.98
C PRO A 1057 3.83 -12.00 22.78
N SER A 1058 4.83 -11.13 22.86
CA SER A 1058 5.15 -10.17 21.79
C SER A 1058 5.84 -10.83 20.60
N ASP A 1059 6.52 -11.94 20.85
CA ASP A 1059 7.04 -12.88 19.85
C ASP A 1059 6.47 -14.27 20.12
N ASP A 1060 6.72 -15.24 19.25
CA ASP A 1060 6.33 -16.62 19.53
C ASP A 1060 7.13 -17.16 20.72
N ALA A 1061 6.53 -18.05 21.50
CA ALA A 1061 7.18 -18.66 22.64
C ALA A 1061 6.96 -20.17 22.66
N ALA A 1062 8.06 -20.92 22.69
CA ALA A 1062 8.09 -22.35 22.86
C ALA A 1062 8.74 -22.73 24.19
N LEU A 1063 8.19 -23.75 24.85
CA LEU A 1063 8.76 -24.37 26.04
C LEU A 1063 8.68 -25.89 25.89
N LEU A 1064 9.82 -26.58 26.00
CA LEU A 1064 9.93 -28.02 26.04
C LEU A 1064 10.57 -28.44 27.37
N LEU A 1065 9.82 -29.18 28.18
CA LEU A 1065 10.28 -29.76 29.44
C LEU A 1065 10.52 -31.26 29.26
N ALA A 1066 11.67 -31.73 29.74
CA ALA A 1066 12.03 -33.14 29.72
C ALA A 1066 12.59 -33.60 31.07
N ARG A 1067 11.96 -34.58 31.72
CA ARG A 1067 12.46 -35.20 32.96
C ARG A 1067 13.20 -36.48 32.65
N THR A 1068 14.41 -36.63 33.17
CA THR A 1068 15.28 -37.79 32.90
C THR A 1068 14.84 -39.04 33.65
N ASN A 1069 14.79 -40.17 32.94
CA ASN A 1069 14.65 -41.51 33.50
C ASN A 1069 15.90 -42.32 33.20
N VAL A 1070 16.21 -43.29 34.05
CA VAL A 1070 17.35 -44.19 33.85
C VAL A 1070 16.83 -45.59 33.56
N LEU A 1071 17.43 -46.27 32.57
CA LEU A 1071 17.13 -47.68 32.35
C LEU A 1071 17.73 -48.50 33.49
N ALA A 1072 16.87 -49.28 34.15
CA ALA A 1072 17.28 -50.02 35.33
C ALA A 1072 18.36 -51.08 34.97
N PRO A 1073 19.29 -51.41 35.87
CA PRO A 1073 20.36 -52.37 35.56
C PRO A 1073 19.86 -53.77 35.16
N ASP A 1074 18.63 -54.14 35.53
CA ASP A 1074 18.00 -55.39 35.11
C ASP A 1074 17.47 -55.34 33.66
N GLN A 1075 17.49 -54.18 33.00
CA GLN A 1075 17.11 -53.98 31.61
C GLN A 1075 18.32 -53.88 30.67
N VAL A 1076 19.54 -53.83 31.20
CA VAL A 1076 20.77 -53.69 30.39
C VAL A 1076 21.78 -54.75 30.79
N ALA A 1077 22.26 -55.51 29.80
CA ALA A 1077 23.32 -56.48 30.01
C ALA A 1077 24.51 -56.15 29.10
N SER A 1078 25.71 -56.01 29.66
CA SER A 1078 26.92 -55.63 28.92
C SER A 1078 28.07 -56.56 29.26
N TRP A 1079 28.79 -57.03 28.25
CA TRP A 1079 29.92 -57.95 28.41
C TRP A 1079 31.10 -57.53 27.52
N ASP A 1080 32.29 -57.47 28.12
CA ASP A 1080 33.54 -57.33 27.37
C ASP A 1080 34.00 -58.68 26.84
N LEU A 1081 34.31 -58.73 25.54
CA LEU A 1081 34.66 -59.95 24.83
C LEU A 1081 36.14 -59.97 24.47
N PRO A 1082 36.86 -61.08 24.73
CA PRO A 1082 38.22 -61.25 24.25
C PRO A 1082 38.21 -61.41 22.72
N ARG A 1083 39.31 -61.03 22.07
CA ARG A 1083 39.45 -61.04 20.60
C ARG A 1083 39.69 -62.43 19.98
N ASP A 1084 39.48 -63.49 20.75
CA ASP A 1084 39.59 -64.86 20.27
C ASP A 1084 38.32 -65.24 19.50
N PRO A 1085 38.39 -65.79 18.27
CA PRO A 1085 37.24 -66.35 17.57
C PRO A 1085 36.37 -67.31 18.41
N ALA A 1086 36.94 -67.99 19.42
CA ALA A 1086 36.18 -68.81 20.36
C ALA A 1086 35.17 -68.00 21.21
N ALA A 1087 35.40 -66.69 21.38
CA ALA A 1087 34.52 -65.78 22.12
C ALA A 1087 33.14 -65.62 21.49
N VAL A 1088 32.98 -65.87 20.19
CA VAL A 1088 31.68 -65.76 19.49
C VAL A 1088 30.67 -66.76 20.06
N ALA A 1089 31.10 -68.01 20.33
CA ALA A 1089 30.23 -69.03 20.92
C ALA A 1089 29.82 -68.66 22.35
N ARG A 1090 30.74 -68.07 23.11
CA ARG A 1090 30.47 -67.54 24.45
C ARG A 1090 29.48 -66.37 24.40
N ALA A 1091 29.63 -65.44 23.45
CA ALA A 1091 28.74 -64.30 23.27
C ALA A 1091 27.30 -64.73 22.98
N ARG A 1092 27.10 -65.71 22.08
CA ARG A 1092 25.76 -66.31 21.84
C ARG A 1092 25.16 -66.90 23.11
N THR A 1093 25.96 -67.69 23.85
CA THR A 1093 25.50 -68.32 25.09
C THR A 1093 25.10 -67.30 26.16
N LEU A 1094 25.86 -66.20 26.27
CA LEU A 1094 25.55 -65.09 27.18
C LEU A 1094 24.26 -64.38 26.78
N ALA A 1095 24.10 -64.06 25.50
CA ALA A 1095 22.90 -63.42 24.97
C ALA A 1095 21.65 -64.31 25.16
N GLY A 1096 21.72 -65.60 24.81
CA GLY A 1096 20.60 -66.53 24.95
C GLY A 1096 20.17 -66.74 26.41
N ARG A 1097 21.13 -66.83 27.34
CA ARG A 1097 20.82 -66.88 28.78
C ARG A 1097 20.13 -65.60 29.25
N GLN A 1098 20.64 -64.44 28.88
CA GLN A 1098 20.04 -63.17 29.27
C GLN A 1098 18.61 -63.01 28.73
N LEU A 1099 18.34 -63.46 27.50
CA LEU A 1099 16.99 -63.45 26.95
C LEU A 1099 16.06 -64.41 27.68
N THR A 1100 16.56 -65.57 28.10
CA THR A 1100 15.80 -66.51 28.95
C THR A 1100 15.47 -65.84 30.29
N ASP A 1101 16.45 -65.18 30.92
CA ASP A 1101 16.27 -64.46 32.18
C ASP A 1101 15.27 -63.29 32.05
N TRP A 1102 15.19 -62.66 30.86
CA TRP A 1102 14.21 -61.63 30.54
C TRP A 1102 12.86 -62.16 30.04
N GLY A 1103 12.69 -63.48 29.92
CA GLY A 1103 11.45 -64.11 29.44
C GLY A 1103 11.19 -63.93 27.93
N MET A 1104 12.25 -63.75 27.13
CA MET A 1104 12.20 -63.47 25.70
C MET A 1104 12.66 -64.67 24.85
N ASP A 1105 12.30 -65.89 25.24
CA ASP A 1105 12.76 -67.14 24.60
C ASP A 1105 12.47 -67.19 23.09
N ALA A 1106 11.39 -66.54 22.65
CA ALA A 1106 11.00 -66.47 21.24
C ALA A 1106 12.03 -65.74 20.36
N LEU A 1107 12.81 -64.82 20.92
CA LEU A 1107 13.83 -64.05 20.18
C LEU A 1107 15.20 -64.74 20.18
N THR A 1108 15.46 -65.68 21.08
CA THR A 1108 16.77 -66.30 21.33
C THR A 1108 17.48 -66.73 20.05
N PHE A 1109 16.83 -67.52 19.19
CA PHE A 1109 17.44 -68.00 17.95
C PHE A 1109 17.88 -66.86 17.02
N THR A 1110 17.03 -65.85 16.85
CA THR A 1110 17.31 -64.72 15.96
C THR A 1110 18.38 -63.79 16.52
N THR A 1111 18.36 -63.52 17.83
CA THR A 1111 19.39 -62.71 18.50
C THR A 1111 20.73 -63.43 18.52
N GLU A 1112 20.77 -64.74 18.74
CA GLU A 1112 22.01 -65.52 18.67
C GLU A 1112 22.68 -65.43 17.29
N LEU A 1113 21.90 -65.48 16.21
CA LEU A 1113 22.41 -65.28 14.85
C LEU A 1113 22.96 -63.87 14.65
N ILE A 1114 22.21 -62.85 15.07
CA ILE A 1114 22.66 -61.44 15.01
C ILE A 1114 23.97 -61.25 15.78
N VAL A 1115 24.02 -61.70 17.04
CA VAL A 1115 25.22 -61.64 17.89
C VAL A 1115 26.38 -62.39 17.24
N SER A 1116 26.12 -63.57 16.66
CA SER A 1116 27.15 -64.35 15.97
C SER A 1116 27.80 -63.55 14.85
N GLU A 1117 26.99 -62.94 13.98
CA GLU A 1117 27.49 -62.20 12.83
C GLU A 1117 28.16 -60.88 13.23
N LEU A 1118 27.56 -60.11 14.13
CA LEU A 1118 28.11 -58.83 14.57
C LEU A 1118 29.43 -58.98 15.34
N VAL A 1119 29.48 -59.91 16.30
CA VAL A 1119 30.70 -60.16 17.08
C VAL A 1119 31.80 -60.79 16.20
N THR A 1120 31.45 -61.68 15.27
CA THR A 1120 32.43 -62.23 14.32
C THR A 1120 33.04 -61.13 13.45
N ASN A 1121 32.22 -60.19 12.96
CA ASN A 1121 32.70 -59.05 12.17
C ASN A 1121 33.62 -58.15 13.00
N ALA A 1122 33.24 -57.82 14.24
CA ALA A 1122 34.06 -57.01 15.14
C ALA A 1122 35.42 -57.68 15.40
N ILE A 1123 35.44 -58.98 15.71
CA ILE A 1123 36.70 -59.72 15.98
C ILE A 1123 37.60 -59.79 14.74
N ARG A 1124 37.03 -60.04 13.55
CA ARG A 1124 37.80 -60.22 12.31
C ARG A 1124 38.33 -58.92 11.70
N HIS A 1125 37.57 -57.83 11.81
CA HIS A 1125 37.81 -56.63 11.00
C HIS A 1125 38.15 -55.38 11.80
N ALA A 1126 37.92 -55.35 13.12
CA ALA A 1126 38.23 -54.18 13.94
C ALA A 1126 39.53 -54.33 14.73
N THR A 1127 40.00 -53.23 15.32
CA THR A 1127 41.12 -53.20 16.28
C THR A 1127 40.63 -52.55 17.56
N GLY A 1128 41.11 -52.97 18.73
CA GLY A 1128 40.65 -52.44 20.04
C GLY A 1128 39.72 -53.40 20.80
N PRO A 1129 39.16 -52.98 21.94
CA PRO A 1129 38.23 -53.79 22.74
C PRO A 1129 36.92 -54.03 21.99
N VAL A 1130 36.31 -55.21 22.20
CA VAL A 1130 35.00 -55.56 21.66
C VAL A 1130 34.05 -55.78 22.84
N SER A 1131 32.89 -55.14 22.83
CA SER A 1131 31.85 -55.37 23.83
C SER A 1131 30.50 -55.65 23.19
N LEU A 1132 29.72 -56.51 23.83
CA LEU A 1132 28.35 -56.82 23.46
C LEU A 1132 27.43 -56.26 24.53
N ARG A 1133 26.39 -55.55 24.12
CA ARG A 1133 25.35 -55.03 25.00
C ARG A 1133 23.96 -55.39 24.48
N LEU A 1134 23.10 -55.85 25.37
CA LEU A 1134 21.68 -56.00 25.13
C LEU A 1134 20.90 -55.01 26.00
N ILE A 1135 19.87 -54.40 25.44
CA ILE A 1135 19.00 -53.43 26.13
C ILE A 1135 17.54 -53.87 25.91
N ARG A 1136 16.81 -54.03 27.01
CA ARG A 1136 15.38 -54.33 27.05
C ARG A 1136 14.58 -53.04 27.22
N ASP A 1137 14.02 -52.56 26.13
CA ASP A 1137 13.07 -51.45 26.10
C ASP A 1137 11.73 -51.89 25.46
N ARG A 1138 11.02 -51.02 24.73
CA ARG A 1138 9.88 -51.40 23.87
C ARG A 1138 10.29 -52.43 22.82
N ASN A 1139 11.54 -52.34 22.37
CA ASN A 1139 12.21 -53.29 21.50
C ASN A 1139 13.43 -53.89 22.22
N LEU A 1140 13.89 -55.06 21.76
CA LEU A 1140 15.18 -55.61 22.16
C LEU A 1140 16.26 -54.99 21.28
N ILE A 1141 17.19 -54.26 21.90
CA ILE A 1141 18.32 -53.63 21.19
C ILE A 1141 19.58 -54.45 21.46
N CYS A 1142 20.30 -54.81 20.42
CA CYS A 1142 21.60 -55.45 20.51
C CYS A 1142 22.67 -54.55 19.90
N GLU A 1143 23.64 -54.11 20.71
CA GLU A 1143 24.77 -53.27 20.33
C GLU A 1143 26.09 -54.06 20.43
N VAL A 1144 26.94 -53.95 19.40
CA VAL A 1144 28.32 -54.44 19.42
C VAL A 1144 29.25 -53.25 19.20
N VAL A 1145 30.11 -52.99 20.18
CA VAL A 1145 31.12 -51.92 20.12
C VAL A 1145 32.43 -52.50 19.64
N ASP A 1146 33.10 -51.81 18.73
CA ASP A 1146 34.46 -52.11 18.30
C ASP A 1146 35.27 -50.84 18.03
N GLY A 1147 36.61 -50.93 18.02
CA GLY A 1147 37.49 -49.77 17.82
C GLY A 1147 37.80 -49.44 16.35
N SER A 1148 36.99 -49.89 15.39
CA SER A 1148 37.16 -49.53 13.98
C SER A 1148 36.35 -48.28 13.63
N SER A 1149 36.95 -47.37 12.85
CA SER A 1149 36.28 -46.21 12.27
C SER A 1149 35.73 -46.45 10.86
N THR A 1150 35.71 -47.69 10.37
CA THR A 1150 35.25 -48.01 9.00
C THR A 1150 33.79 -48.45 8.94
N LEU A 1151 33.02 -47.90 8.00
CA LEU A 1151 31.62 -48.29 7.77
C LEU A 1151 31.52 -49.75 7.27
N PRO A 1152 30.71 -50.59 7.92
CA PRO A 1152 30.43 -51.93 7.42
C PRO A 1152 29.61 -51.86 6.12
N ARG A 1153 30.08 -52.51 5.04
CA ARG A 1153 29.36 -52.56 3.75
C ARG A 1153 28.57 -53.84 3.59
N LEU A 1154 27.27 -53.72 3.36
CA LEU A 1154 26.42 -54.86 3.01
C LEU A 1154 26.80 -55.38 1.62
N ARG A 1155 27.24 -56.64 1.54
CA ARG A 1155 27.64 -57.28 0.27
C ARG A 1155 26.54 -58.25 -0.18
N HIS A 1156 26.19 -58.18 -1.47
CA HIS A 1156 25.35 -59.19 -2.11
C HIS A 1156 26.23 -60.36 -2.55
N ALA A 1157 26.53 -61.26 -1.61
CA ALA A 1157 27.36 -62.43 -1.86
C ALA A 1157 26.68 -63.37 -2.87
N ARG A 1158 27.44 -63.86 -3.87
CA ARG A 1158 26.96 -64.86 -4.84
C ARG A 1158 26.72 -66.20 -4.15
N THR A 1159 25.98 -67.10 -4.78
CA THR A 1159 25.67 -68.44 -4.23
C THR A 1159 26.94 -69.24 -3.90
N THR A 1160 28.06 -68.96 -4.57
CA THR A 1160 29.38 -69.61 -4.40
C THR A 1160 30.32 -68.93 -3.40
N ASP A 1161 29.98 -67.77 -2.85
CA ASP A 1161 30.85 -67.04 -1.93
C ASP A 1161 30.77 -67.62 -0.51
N GLU A 1162 31.91 -67.99 0.08
CA GLU A 1162 32.02 -68.56 1.44
C GLU A 1162 31.93 -67.50 2.57
N GLY A 1163 31.79 -66.21 2.22
CA GLY A 1163 31.71 -65.11 3.20
C GLY A 1163 30.94 -63.90 2.67
N GLY A 1164 30.70 -62.91 3.54
CA GLY A 1164 30.06 -61.64 3.17
C GLY A 1164 28.53 -61.59 3.26
N ARG A 1165 27.89 -62.62 3.84
CA ARG A 1165 26.42 -62.68 4.07
C ARG A 1165 25.98 -62.16 5.44
N GLY A 1166 26.90 -61.95 6.38
CA GLY A 1166 26.56 -61.68 7.78
C GLY A 1166 25.64 -60.48 7.99
N LEU A 1167 25.97 -59.33 7.41
CA LEU A 1167 25.12 -58.13 7.53
C LEU A 1167 23.79 -58.27 6.77
N LEU A 1168 23.72 -59.09 5.72
CA LEU A 1168 22.47 -59.38 5.02
C LEU A 1168 21.54 -60.22 5.93
N ILE A 1169 22.09 -61.18 6.67
CA ILE A 1169 21.34 -61.97 7.66
C ILE A 1169 20.83 -61.05 8.77
N VAL A 1170 21.70 -60.18 9.31
CA VAL A 1170 21.30 -59.19 10.33
C VAL A 1170 20.17 -58.30 9.82
N ALA A 1171 20.26 -57.79 8.60
CA ALA A 1171 19.24 -56.93 7.99
C ALA A 1171 17.88 -57.64 7.77
N GLN A 1172 17.85 -58.97 7.66
CA GLN A 1172 16.60 -59.75 7.54
C GLN A 1172 15.99 -60.13 8.89
N LEU A 1173 16.79 -60.14 9.96
CA LEU A 1173 16.37 -60.56 11.30
C LEU A 1173 16.06 -59.39 12.25
N ALA A 1174 16.53 -58.19 11.92
CA ALA A 1174 16.28 -56.96 12.68
C ALA A 1174 15.23 -56.09 11.96
N GLN A 1175 14.40 -55.36 12.73
CA GLN A 1175 13.49 -54.35 12.20
C GLN A 1175 14.24 -53.11 11.72
N ARG A 1176 15.23 -52.69 12.51
CA ARG A 1176 16.15 -51.60 12.20
C ARG A 1176 17.55 -52.04 12.59
N TRP A 1177 18.54 -51.59 11.84
CA TRP A 1177 19.94 -51.75 12.21
C TRP A 1177 20.73 -50.58 11.66
N GLY A 1178 21.84 -50.26 12.30
CA GLY A 1178 22.64 -49.09 11.93
C GLY A 1178 24.05 -49.16 12.50
N THR A 1179 24.83 -48.13 12.20
CA THR A 1179 26.17 -47.93 12.76
C THR A 1179 26.25 -46.53 13.31
N ARG A 1180 26.68 -46.41 14.56
CA ARG A 1180 26.97 -45.15 15.24
C ARG A 1180 28.48 -45.03 15.42
N PHE A 1181 29.04 -43.87 15.18
CA PHE A 1181 30.45 -43.60 15.49
C PHE A 1181 30.62 -43.07 16.91
N THR A 1182 31.74 -43.42 17.53
CA THR A 1182 32.18 -42.85 18.80
C THR A 1182 33.58 -42.27 18.60
N ALA A 1183 34.05 -41.44 19.53
CA ALA A 1183 35.39 -40.84 19.44
C ALA A 1183 36.53 -41.87 19.30
N THR A 1184 36.31 -43.12 19.72
CA THR A 1184 37.34 -44.18 19.77
C THR A 1184 37.00 -45.42 18.93
N GLY A 1185 35.88 -45.41 18.19
CA GLY A 1185 35.42 -46.57 17.45
C GLY A 1185 34.02 -46.42 16.86
N LYS A 1186 33.28 -47.53 16.81
CA LYS A 1186 31.89 -47.55 16.34
C LYS A 1186 31.05 -48.55 17.14
N ILE A 1187 29.75 -48.38 17.04
CA ILE A 1187 28.72 -49.23 17.63
C ILE A 1187 27.82 -49.69 16.49
N ILE A 1188 27.77 -50.99 16.23
CA ILE A 1188 26.78 -51.58 15.33
C ILE A 1188 25.60 -52.03 16.18
N TRP A 1189 24.41 -51.53 15.86
CA TRP A 1189 23.21 -51.80 16.65
C TRP A 1189 22.10 -52.41 15.80
N THR A 1190 21.22 -53.15 16.45
CA THR A 1190 20.06 -53.80 15.85
C THR A 1190 18.88 -53.71 16.80
N GLU A 1191 17.67 -53.60 16.24
CA GLU A 1191 16.41 -53.59 16.98
C GLU A 1191 15.53 -54.75 16.53
N GLN A 1192 15.04 -55.51 17.50
CA GLN A 1192 14.07 -56.58 17.28
C GLN A 1192 12.78 -56.24 18.06
N ALA A 1193 11.63 -56.38 17.42
CA ALA A 1193 10.36 -56.21 18.12
C ALA A 1193 10.21 -57.29 19.19
N VAL A 1194 9.86 -56.87 20.41
CA VAL A 1194 9.47 -57.79 21.47
C VAL A 1194 8.05 -58.28 21.15
N PRO A 1195 7.81 -59.59 20.99
CA PRO A 1195 6.48 -60.11 20.76
C PRO A 1195 5.56 -59.69 21.91
N SER A 1196 4.52 -58.92 21.61
CA SER A 1196 3.50 -58.56 22.60
C SER A 1196 2.81 -59.86 23.04
N GLY A 1197 2.95 -60.25 24.30
CA GLY A 1197 2.06 -61.25 24.88
C GLY A 1197 0.60 -60.79 24.77
N PRO A 1198 -0.39 -61.70 24.73
CA PRO A 1198 -1.78 -61.28 24.76
C PRO A 1198 -2.04 -60.45 26.04
N VAL A 1199 -2.61 -59.27 25.85
CA VAL A 1199 -3.05 -58.37 26.93
C VAL A 1199 -4.07 -59.11 27.80
N PRO A 1200 -3.94 -59.15 29.15
CA PRO A 1200 -4.97 -59.68 30.03
C PRO A 1200 -6.26 -58.86 30.00
#